data_AF-A0A9D2EG86-F1
#
_entry.id   AF-A0A9D2EG86-F1
#
_cell.length_a   1.000
_cell.length_b   1.000
_cell.length_c   1.000
_cell.angle_alpha   90.00
_cell.angle_beta   90.00
_cell.angle_gamma   90.00
#
_symmetry.space_group_name_H-M   'P 1'
#
loop_
_entity.id
_entity.type
_entity.pdbx_description
1 polymer ?
#
loop_
_entity_poly.entity_id
_entity_poly.type
_entity_poly.pdbx_seq_one_letter_code
_entity_poly.pdbx_strand_id
1 'polypeptide(L)'
;MPAPTRIHLRPRAALAAAAIIALAVLLALVVGTAAQASTAQPGTGQPETTHPAAARPDTAAALARTPTETAAGSDSDTPMVVIGVAGLSWSDLSEDTPALEDLSSGGIGSLVVRSVHPVTCPADGWLSLTSGSRAADDRGPCRTLADPVEGQVPDWDDYTAAVSEQTYDARLGLLRSALADGGVSATPIGPGAAIALAGEEGGVDGYQPLAPTEELADQVAEASGSADLLVIDAGTIVDPETAEEAEDVNEVVRPEPLPREDQVQLIDDRLAQILTGLRDASPDGELPTVLLAGIADSGESGLRAVAVTGHGAPAGLLTASSTRQPGYVMATDLFTTVAEHFGVSEQVPAGATMGSPIQTTPGPVDDGGARLQQVLDADVHAQAVRPIVPAYFLLLVLVNLALFATVTLVLKRSTANRIGAALARRFGKRRGVEWVRQRLNLPVPALRTLRIVALGIGAMPISSFLANLLPWWRAQPPVLALTVLIVAIDVLIVALALLGPWRRLTFGPAAFVAGVSAVALAVDVVTGATMQVSAVMGVSALVGARFYGMNNTSFALFTVATLIVTIVVANPLVLSGRRRLAAGVVLLIGLVAAALDGAPAFGADFGGPPALLAAFGMFALLALGVRLTWRRALGVVVLAGLASVLLAFVDWLRPPADRTHLGRFFQTVLDGGLWEVIWRKLDQNISIVFGNRPLTILAICGVLTVVYVLARPIRTALTSPRGGEFAWLSAGNPISLMGRDAPMLKPGLVAIAVALGVGMAINDSGIAIAAIGVSLGVPLLIAATTTWMLSLRDLPPETVAPEAVAGTAPETAASTPAESIETTAAGTDDQPESRD
;
A
#
# COMPACT_ATOMS: atom_id res chain seq x y z
N MET A 1 34.80 24.61 43.05
CA MET A 1 34.01 23.54 42.42
C MET A 1 32.83 23.17 43.32
N PRO A 2 31.59 23.45 42.89
CA PRO A 2 30.45 22.57 43.11
C PRO A 2 30.11 21.81 41.83
N ALA A 3 29.55 20.61 42.00
CA ALA A 3 29.30 19.60 40.98
C ALA A 3 28.31 20.04 39.88
N PRO A 4 28.39 19.46 38.67
CA PRO A 4 27.42 19.73 37.62
C PRO A 4 26.07 19.16 38.04
N THR A 5 25.03 19.98 37.98
CA THR A 5 23.63 19.56 38.07
C THR A 5 23.31 18.66 36.89
N ARG A 6 23.65 17.37 37.05
CA ARG A 6 23.17 16.29 36.20
C ARG A 6 21.65 16.30 36.30
N ILE A 7 20.98 16.64 35.21
CA ILE A 7 19.55 16.34 35.03
C ILE A 7 19.43 14.81 35.02
N HIS A 8 19.22 14.22 36.19
CA HIS A 8 18.77 12.85 36.32
C HIS A 8 17.31 12.80 35.85
N LEU A 9 17.11 12.73 34.54
CA LEU A 9 15.91 12.08 34.01
C LEU A 9 16.05 10.60 34.32
N ARG A 10 15.52 10.17 35.47
CA ARG A 10 15.35 8.75 35.80
C ARG A 10 14.67 8.09 34.59
N PRO A 11 15.22 7.00 34.03
CA PRO A 11 14.54 6.25 33.01
C PRO A 11 13.38 5.57 33.73
N ARG A 12 12.18 6.15 33.68
CA ARG A 12 11.02 5.44 34.21
C ARG A 12 10.80 4.27 33.28
N ALA A 13 11.09 3.09 33.83
CA ALA A 13 10.83 1.77 33.29
C ALA A 13 9.46 1.66 32.61
N ALA A 14 8.49 2.53 32.91
CA ALA A 14 7.19 2.64 32.25
C ALA A 14 7.21 2.80 30.71
N LEU A 15 8.23 3.41 30.08
CA LEU A 15 8.28 3.58 28.62
C LEU A 15 9.02 2.44 27.91
N ALA A 16 10.09 1.94 28.52
CA ALA A 16 10.67 0.67 28.12
C ALA A 16 9.64 -0.46 28.33
N ALA A 17 8.89 -0.43 29.43
CA ALA A 17 7.80 -1.35 29.70
C ALA A 17 6.61 -1.10 28.77
N ALA A 18 6.21 0.13 28.42
CA ALA A 18 5.13 0.33 27.45
C ALA A 18 5.53 -0.10 26.04
N ALA A 19 6.79 0.10 25.63
CA ALA A 19 7.31 -0.40 24.37
C ALA A 19 7.54 -1.92 24.40
N ILE A 20 7.97 -2.50 25.53
CA ILE A 20 8.09 -3.95 25.74
C ILE A 20 6.71 -4.58 25.87
N ILE A 21 5.71 -3.91 26.45
CA ILE A 21 4.32 -4.36 26.55
C ILE A 21 3.66 -4.24 25.18
N ALA A 22 3.86 -3.15 24.43
CA ALA A 22 3.38 -3.04 23.06
C ALA A 22 4.06 -4.08 22.16
N LEU A 23 5.37 -4.28 22.30
CA LEU A 23 6.12 -5.32 21.59
C LEU A 23 5.71 -6.72 22.06
N ALA A 24 5.41 -6.95 23.34
CA ALA A 24 4.95 -8.22 23.89
C ALA A 24 3.48 -8.49 23.59
N VAL A 25 2.65 -7.46 23.43
CA VAL A 25 1.27 -7.54 22.93
C VAL A 25 1.31 -7.83 21.44
N LEU A 26 2.19 -7.18 20.66
CA LEU A 26 2.44 -7.55 19.26
C LEU A 26 2.99 -8.97 19.15
N LEU A 27 3.95 -9.37 19.98
CA LEU A 27 4.52 -10.71 20.00
C LEU A 27 3.48 -11.73 20.47
N ALA A 28 2.62 -11.40 21.44
CA ALA A 28 1.53 -12.24 21.90
C ALA A 28 0.37 -12.30 20.91
N LEU A 29 0.17 -11.28 20.07
CA LEU A 29 -0.75 -11.33 18.93
C LEU A 29 -0.16 -12.21 17.83
N VAL A 30 1.12 -12.06 17.48
CA VAL A 30 1.83 -12.91 16.50
C VAL A 30 1.93 -14.37 16.95
N VAL A 31 2.17 -14.62 18.24
CA VAL A 31 2.19 -15.97 18.83
C VAL A 31 0.77 -16.49 19.10
N GLY A 32 -0.17 -15.60 19.43
CA GLY A 32 -1.57 -15.91 19.69
C GLY A 32 -2.33 -16.25 18.41
N THR A 33 -2.02 -15.66 17.27
CA THR A 33 -2.59 -16.04 15.96
C THR A 33 -1.98 -17.33 15.43
N ALA A 34 -0.71 -17.61 15.72
CA ALA A 34 -0.11 -18.93 15.48
C ALA A 34 -0.76 -20.05 16.32
N ALA A 35 -1.37 -19.72 17.46
CA ALA A 35 -2.16 -20.63 18.28
C ALA A 35 -3.66 -20.66 17.92
N GLN A 36 -4.22 -19.54 17.44
CA GLN A 36 -5.63 -19.42 17.03
C GLN A 36 -5.90 -19.97 15.62
N ALA A 37 -4.87 -20.15 14.79
CA ALA A 37 -4.92 -21.01 13.59
C ALA A 37 -5.22 -22.49 13.92
N SER A 38 -5.37 -22.87 15.20
CA SER A 38 -5.77 -24.22 15.62
C SER A 38 -6.91 -24.26 16.65
N THR A 39 -7.60 -23.15 16.96
CA THR A 39 -8.79 -23.21 17.82
C THR A 39 -9.82 -22.15 17.45
N ALA A 40 -10.76 -22.51 16.56
CA ALA A 40 -12.07 -21.89 16.51
C ALA A 40 -13.11 -23.02 16.42
N GLN A 41 -13.74 -23.34 17.55
CA GLN A 41 -15.04 -24.01 17.56
C GLN A 41 -16.00 -23.24 18.49
N PRO A 42 -17.31 -23.26 18.18
CA PRO A 42 -18.26 -22.22 18.55
C PRO A 42 -18.90 -22.47 19.93
N GLY A 43 -19.10 -21.40 20.68
CA GLY A 43 -19.93 -21.40 21.88
C GLY A 43 -21.37 -21.02 21.53
N THR A 44 -22.27 -21.99 21.65
CA THR A 44 -23.73 -21.85 21.61
C THR A 44 -24.27 -21.14 22.85
N GLY A 45 -25.16 -20.15 22.68
CA GLY A 45 -26.16 -19.72 23.69
C GLY A 45 -27.55 -20.02 23.10
N GLN A 46 -28.60 -20.39 23.84
CA GLN A 46 -29.14 -19.99 25.15
C GLN A 46 -30.16 -21.07 25.67
N PRO A 47 -30.95 -20.92 26.78
CA PRO A 47 -30.96 -19.94 27.88
C PRO A 47 -31.06 -20.53 29.34
N GLU A 48 -31.04 -19.61 30.33
CA GLU A 48 -31.65 -19.64 31.69
C GLU A 48 -31.01 -20.30 32.95
N THR A 49 -30.56 -19.39 33.86
CA THR A 49 -30.70 -19.33 35.34
C THR A 49 -29.83 -20.13 36.34
N THR A 50 -29.32 -19.36 37.32
CA THR A 50 -28.83 -19.64 38.71
C THR A 50 -27.33 -19.95 39.00
N HIS A 51 -26.82 -19.21 40.00
CA HIS A 51 -25.47 -19.07 40.60
C HIS A 51 -25.05 -20.26 41.54
N PRO A 52 -23.87 -20.28 42.24
CA PRO A 52 -22.46 -20.36 41.77
C PRO A 52 -21.60 -21.38 42.60
N ALA A 53 -20.47 -21.92 42.10
CA ALA A 53 -19.36 -22.40 42.97
C ALA A 53 -18.09 -22.80 42.19
N ALA A 54 -16.95 -22.67 42.88
CA ALA A 54 -15.57 -22.75 42.43
C ALA A 54 -15.02 -24.14 42.04
N ALA A 55 -14.01 -24.18 41.16
CA ALA A 55 -12.72 -24.87 41.35
C ALA A 55 -11.75 -24.62 40.17
N ARG A 56 -10.45 -24.61 40.49
CA ARG A 56 -9.28 -24.43 39.61
C ARG A 56 -8.80 -25.79 39.03
N PRO A 57 -7.85 -25.79 38.07
CA PRO A 57 -7.77 -26.78 36.99
C PRO A 57 -6.80 -27.93 37.29
N ASP A 58 -6.98 -29.06 36.61
CA ASP A 58 -5.94 -30.06 36.43
C ASP A 58 -5.74 -30.38 34.94
N THR A 59 -4.47 -30.44 34.56
CA THR A 59 -3.94 -30.73 33.24
C THR A 59 -3.49 -32.19 33.23
N ALA A 60 -3.89 -32.98 32.23
CA ALA A 60 -3.12 -34.13 31.75
C ALA A 60 -3.70 -34.71 30.45
N ALA A 61 -2.92 -34.56 29.38
CA ALA A 61 -2.67 -35.47 28.26
C ALA A 61 -3.69 -36.59 27.92
N ALA A 62 -4.12 -36.60 26.65
CA ALA A 62 -4.18 -37.82 25.85
C ALA A 62 -4.07 -37.50 24.36
N LEU A 63 -2.92 -37.88 23.78
CA LEU A 63 -2.71 -38.00 22.35
C LEU A 63 -3.61 -39.12 21.79
N ALA A 64 -4.57 -38.76 20.95
CA ALA A 64 -5.17 -39.68 19.99
C ALA A 64 -5.31 -38.94 18.67
N ARG A 65 -4.44 -39.27 17.71
CA ARG A 65 -4.59 -38.90 16.31
C ARG A 65 -5.78 -39.69 15.78
N THR A 66 -6.88 -39.02 15.51
CA THR A 66 -7.92 -39.52 14.61
C THR A 66 -7.57 -39.00 13.22
N PRO A 67 -7.54 -39.83 12.16
CA PRO A 67 -7.32 -39.33 10.81
C PRO A 67 -8.48 -38.41 10.46
N THR A 68 -8.20 -37.15 10.14
CA THR A 68 -9.13 -36.35 9.35
C THR A 68 -9.23 -37.07 8.02
N GLU A 69 -10.37 -37.70 7.80
CA GLU A 69 -10.79 -38.19 6.51
C GLU A 69 -10.63 -37.03 5.53
N THR A 70 -9.59 -37.13 4.73
CA THR A 70 -9.38 -36.26 3.59
C THR A 70 -10.55 -36.59 2.69
N ALA A 71 -11.41 -35.60 2.40
CA ALA A 71 -12.28 -35.69 1.24
C ALA A 71 -11.35 -35.72 0.01
N ALA A 72 -10.85 -36.93 -0.26
CA ALA A 72 -10.04 -37.29 -1.40
C ALA A 72 -11.02 -37.88 -2.41
N GLY A 73 -11.22 -37.12 -3.49
CA GLY A 73 -12.15 -37.41 -4.56
C GLY A 73 -12.66 -36.11 -5.13
N SER A 74 -11.86 -35.46 -5.99
CA SER A 74 -12.43 -34.58 -7.01
C SER A 74 -13.24 -35.49 -7.92
N ASP A 75 -14.57 -35.37 -7.90
CA ASP A 75 -15.42 -35.99 -8.93
C ASP A 75 -15.14 -35.27 -10.25
N SER A 76 -14.08 -35.70 -10.95
CA SER A 76 -13.64 -35.21 -12.26
C SER A 76 -14.65 -35.48 -13.38
N ASP A 77 -15.77 -36.13 -13.07
CA ASP A 77 -16.82 -36.54 -14.01
C ASP A 77 -18.01 -35.56 -14.01
N THR A 78 -17.97 -34.46 -13.25
CA THR A 78 -19.08 -33.49 -13.20
C THR A 78 -18.90 -32.40 -14.27
N PRO A 79 -19.85 -32.22 -15.21
CA PRO A 79 -19.78 -31.14 -16.20
C PRO A 79 -19.73 -29.75 -15.56
N MET A 80 -19.04 -28.81 -16.22
CA MET A 80 -18.96 -27.41 -15.81
C MET A 80 -19.44 -26.48 -16.93
N VAL A 81 -20.13 -25.42 -16.54
CA VAL A 81 -20.57 -24.36 -17.45
C VAL A 81 -20.00 -23.02 -16.99
N VAL A 82 -19.29 -22.32 -17.89
CA VAL A 82 -18.79 -20.96 -17.67
C VAL A 82 -19.62 -19.98 -18.49
N ILE A 83 -20.32 -19.08 -17.82
CA ILE A 83 -21.15 -18.05 -18.46
C ILE A 83 -20.47 -16.70 -18.29
N GLY A 84 -19.98 -16.13 -19.38
CA GLY A 84 -19.42 -14.79 -19.42
C GLY A 84 -20.45 -13.76 -19.86
N VAL A 85 -20.51 -12.64 -19.14
CA VAL A 85 -21.26 -11.45 -19.54
C VAL A 85 -20.37 -10.23 -19.39
N ALA A 86 -20.07 -9.52 -20.47
CA ALA A 86 -19.30 -8.28 -20.33
C ALA A 86 -20.17 -7.18 -19.68
N GLY A 87 -19.61 -6.44 -18.71
CA GLY A 87 -20.30 -5.31 -18.07
C GLY A 87 -21.26 -5.63 -16.92
N LEU A 88 -21.55 -6.92 -16.67
CA LEU A 88 -22.49 -7.34 -15.61
C LEU A 88 -21.95 -7.02 -14.19
N SER A 89 -22.79 -6.38 -13.38
CA SER A 89 -22.52 -6.00 -11.99
C SER A 89 -23.63 -6.51 -11.07
N TRP A 90 -23.32 -6.70 -9.78
CA TRP A 90 -24.35 -7.00 -8.79
C TRP A 90 -25.34 -5.86 -8.59
N SER A 91 -25.00 -4.63 -8.99
CA SER A 91 -25.94 -3.51 -9.01
C SER A 91 -27.07 -3.67 -10.03
N ASP A 92 -26.92 -4.60 -10.98
CA ASP A 92 -27.94 -4.91 -11.98
C ASP A 92 -29.02 -5.85 -11.45
N LEU A 93 -28.84 -6.42 -10.24
CA LEU A 93 -29.84 -7.27 -9.59
C LEU A 93 -31.04 -6.43 -9.11
N SER A 94 -32.21 -6.74 -9.63
CA SER A 94 -33.50 -6.10 -9.32
C SER A 94 -34.64 -7.12 -9.26
N GLU A 95 -35.87 -6.65 -9.01
CA GLU A 95 -37.08 -7.49 -9.09
C GLU A 95 -37.35 -8.01 -10.52
N ASP A 96 -36.76 -7.38 -11.54
CA ASP A 96 -36.94 -7.72 -12.95
C ASP A 96 -35.86 -8.70 -13.47
N THR A 97 -34.88 -9.07 -12.63
CA THR A 97 -33.78 -10.00 -12.98
C THR A 97 -33.83 -11.31 -12.17
N PRO A 98 -34.86 -12.15 -12.31
CA PRO A 98 -35.03 -13.37 -11.52
C PRO A 98 -33.95 -14.43 -11.76
N ALA A 99 -33.36 -14.51 -12.96
CA ALA A 99 -32.30 -15.50 -13.22
C ALA A 99 -31.01 -15.12 -12.47
N LEU A 100 -30.67 -13.83 -12.43
CA LEU A 100 -29.55 -13.32 -11.65
C LEU A 100 -29.79 -13.50 -10.14
N GLU A 101 -31.04 -13.33 -9.67
CA GLU A 101 -31.41 -13.60 -8.28
C GLU A 101 -31.17 -15.08 -7.91
N ASP A 102 -31.57 -16.01 -8.78
CA ASP A 102 -31.36 -17.45 -8.57
C ASP A 102 -29.86 -17.80 -8.46
N LEU A 103 -29.03 -17.22 -9.33
CA LEU A 103 -27.56 -17.38 -9.29
C LEU A 103 -26.94 -16.78 -8.02
N SER A 104 -27.55 -15.75 -7.43
CA SER A 104 -27.05 -15.12 -6.21
C SER A 104 -27.19 -15.99 -4.95
N SER A 105 -27.99 -17.05 -5.02
CA SER A 105 -28.21 -17.98 -3.89
C SER A 105 -26.98 -18.84 -3.57
N GLY A 106 -26.11 -19.07 -4.56
CA GLY A 106 -24.89 -19.86 -4.46
C GLY A 106 -23.72 -19.14 -3.78
N GLY A 107 -22.51 -19.49 -4.20
CA GLY A 107 -21.29 -18.77 -3.86
C GLY A 107 -21.20 -17.47 -4.67
N ILE A 108 -21.06 -16.30 -4.02
CA ILE A 108 -20.98 -15.01 -4.73
C ILE A 108 -19.76 -14.18 -4.32
N GLY A 109 -19.28 -13.32 -5.22
CA GLY A 109 -18.20 -12.38 -4.95
C GLY A 109 -18.15 -11.22 -5.92
N SER A 110 -17.20 -10.31 -5.71
CA SER A 110 -16.80 -9.26 -6.63
C SER A 110 -15.64 -9.75 -7.51
N LEU A 111 -15.85 -9.76 -8.81
CA LEU A 111 -14.82 -10.03 -9.80
C LEU A 111 -14.06 -8.77 -10.15
N VAL A 112 -12.75 -8.83 -10.00
CA VAL A 112 -11.82 -7.77 -10.36
C VAL A 112 -11.30 -8.06 -11.76
N VAL A 113 -11.88 -7.38 -12.75
CA VAL A 113 -11.64 -7.65 -14.17
C VAL A 113 -10.37 -7.02 -14.74
N ARG A 114 -9.69 -6.15 -13.97
CA ARG A 114 -8.51 -5.40 -14.43
C ARG A 114 -7.52 -6.28 -15.19
N SER A 115 -7.45 -6.07 -16.50
CA SER A 115 -6.45 -6.67 -17.38
C SER A 115 -5.22 -5.75 -17.53
N VAL A 116 -4.76 -5.47 -18.74
CA VAL A 116 -3.59 -4.62 -19.04
C VAL A 116 -3.94 -3.15 -18.98
N HIS A 117 -5.10 -2.75 -19.52
CA HIS A 117 -5.56 -1.36 -19.57
C HIS A 117 -6.55 -1.01 -18.44
N PRO A 118 -6.62 0.27 -17.99
CA PRO A 118 -7.45 0.68 -16.85
C PRO A 118 -8.92 0.26 -16.91
N VAL A 119 -9.48 0.24 -18.12
CA VAL A 119 -10.80 -0.30 -18.44
C VAL A 119 -10.56 -1.58 -19.22
N THR A 120 -11.27 -2.64 -18.86
CA THR A 120 -11.12 -3.98 -19.45
C THR A 120 -12.17 -4.16 -20.55
N CYS A 121 -11.73 -4.32 -21.80
CA CYS A 121 -12.64 -4.59 -22.91
C CYS A 121 -13.16 -6.05 -22.89
N PRO A 122 -14.28 -6.36 -23.57
CA PRO A 122 -14.77 -7.73 -23.67
C PRO A 122 -13.70 -8.74 -24.13
N ALA A 123 -12.92 -8.40 -25.16
CA ALA A 123 -11.82 -9.22 -25.64
C ALA A 123 -10.78 -9.51 -24.53
N ASP A 124 -10.37 -8.49 -23.77
CA ASP A 124 -9.38 -8.62 -22.70
C ASP A 124 -9.80 -9.62 -21.61
N GLY A 125 -11.10 -9.65 -21.29
CA GLY A 125 -11.67 -10.60 -20.33
C GLY A 125 -11.52 -12.05 -20.78
N TRP A 126 -11.91 -12.33 -22.03
CA TRP A 126 -11.81 -13.65 -22.64
C TRP A 126 -10.35 -14.05 -22.92
N LEU A 127 -9.50 -13.11 -23.33
CA LEU A 127 -8.06 -13.31 -23.49
C LEU A 127 -7.37 -13.67 -22.15
N SER A 128 -7.86 -13.11 -21.04
CA SER A 128 -7.39 -13.48 -19.71
C SER A 128 -7.82 -14.89 -19.31
N LEU A 129 -9.03 -15.32 -19.72
CA LEU A 129 -9.50 -16.69 -19.51
C LEU A 129 -8.74 -17.72 -20.34
N THR A 130 -8.40 -17.46 -21.61
CA THR A 130 -7.62 -18.42 -22.43
C THR A 130 -6.17 -18.55 -21.95
N SER A 131 -5.58 -17.48 -21.41
CA SER A 131 -4.15 -17.43 -21.08
C SER A 131 -3.81 -17.67 -19.61
N GLY A 132 -4.78 -17.53 -18.69
CA GLY A 132 -4.55 -17.60 -17.25
C GLY A 132 -3.67 -16.48 -16.66
N SER A 133 -3.36 -15.46 -17.47
CA SER A 133 -2.61 -14.26 -17.13
C SER A 133 -3.39 -13.03 -17.63
N ARG A 134 -2.89 -11.82 -17.37
CA ARG A 134 -3.50 -10.60 -17.93
C ARG A 134 -3.12 -10.50 -19.40
N ALA A 135 -4.11 -10.51 -20.27
CA ALA A 135 -3.96 -10.32 -21.70
C ALA A 135 -5.01 -9.32 -22.17
N ALA A 136 -4.62 -8.45 -23.10
CA ALA A 136 -5.51 -7.46 -23.67
C ALA A 136 -5.29 -7.33 -25.17
N ASP A 137 -6.29 -6.81 -25.85
CA ASP A 137 -6.15 -6.30 -27.22
C ASP A 137 -5.31 -5.01 -27.25
N ASP A 138 -5.01 -4.54 -28.47
CA ASP A 138 -4.31 -3.29 -28.70
C ASP A 138 -5.06 -2.08 -28.08
N ARG A 139 -4.33 -1.01 -27.81
CA ARG A 139 -4.89 0.20 -27.23
C ARG A 139 -5.81 0.90 -28.22
N GLY A 140 -7.09 0.91 -27.90
CA GLY A 140 -8.10 1.60 -28.70
C GLY A 140 -9.49 1.51 -28.08
N PRO A 141 -10.53 1.94 -28.82
CA PRO A 141 -11.90 1.61 -28.46
C PRO A 141 -12.06 0.08 -28.43
N CYS A 142 -12.91 -0.42 -27.54
CA CYS A 142 -13.16 -1.86 -27.45
C CYS A 142 -13.73 -2.39 -28.78
N ARG A 143 -13.11 -3.44 -29.33
CA ARG A 143 -13.63 -4.13 -30.52
C ARG A 143 -14.96 -4.80 -30.21
N THR A 144 -15.87 -4.79 -31.18
CA THR A 144 -17.03 -5.67 -31.18
C THR A 144 -16.58 -7.08 -31.55
N LEU A 145 -16.89 -8.06 -30.70
CA LEU A 145 -16.53 -9.45 -30.96
C LEU A 145 -17.40 -10.01 -32.11
N ALA A 146 -16.78 -10.76 -33.01
CA ALA A 146 -17.44 -11.34 -34.18
C ALA A 146 -17.32 -12.87 -34.16
N ASP A 147 -18.32 -13.54 -34.76
CA ASP A 147 -18.33 -15.00 -34.88
C ASP A 147 -17.11 -15.50 -35.68
N PRO A 148 -16.50 -16.64 -35.29
CA PRO A 148 -15.52 -17.36 -36.08
C PRO A 148 -15.94 -17.60 -37.53
N VAL A 149 -15.00 -17.39 -38.44
CA VAL A 149 -15.16 -17.64 -39.88
C VAL A 149 -14.29 -18.83 -40.25
N GLU A 150 -14.88 -19.87 -40.85
CA GLU A 150 -14.18 -21.11 -41.21
C GLU A 150 -13.46 -21.78 -40.02
N GLY A 151 -14.00 -21.64 -38.80
CA GLY A 151 -13.41 -22.20 -37.58
C GLY A 151 -12.24 -21.39 -37.02
N GLN A 152 -12.03 -20.16 -37.49
CA GLN A 152 -10.96 -19.28 -37.03
C GLN A 152 -11.54 -18.06 -36.31
N VAL A 153 -10.99 -17.73 -35.14
CA VAL A 153 -11.35 -16.50 -34.42
C VAL A 153 -10.87 -15.28 -35.21
N PRO A 154 -11.74 -14.28 -35.49
CA PRO A 154 -11.34 -13.07 -36.19
C PRO A 154 -10.28 -12.29 -35.42
N ASP A 155 -9.39 -11.59 -36.13
CA ASP A 155 -8.33 -10.73 -35.56
C ASP A 155 -7.34 -11.44 -34.61
N TRP A 156 -7.24 -12.77 -34.63
CA TRP A 156 -6.35 -13.51 -33.73
C TRP A 156 -4.87 -13.10 -33.84
N ASP A 157 -4.41 -12.79 -35.05
CA ASP A 157 -3.05 -12.30 -35.29
C ASP A 157 -2.80 -10.95 -34.59
N ASP A 158 -3.82 -10.07 -34.55
CA ASP A 158 -3.73 -8.79 -33.86
C ASP A 158 -3.68 -8.99 -32.34
N TYR A 159 -4.50 -9.89 -31.79
CA TYR A 159 -4.44 -10.24 -30.37
C TYR A 159 -3.08 -10.81 -29.99
N THR A 160 -2.55 -11.71 -30.81
CA THR A 160 -1.23 -12.32 -30.60
C THR A 160 -0.12 -11.26 -30.64
N ALA A 161 -0.17 -10.36 -31.63
CA ALA A 161 0.76 -9.25 -31.73
C ALA A 161 0.68 -8.32 -30.51
N ALA A 162 -0.53 -7.90 -30.12
CA ALA A 162 -0.74 -7.02 -28.98
C ALA A 162 -0.26 -7.66 -27.67
N VAL A 163 -0.55 -8.94 -27.45
CA VAL A 163 -0.12 -9.69 -26.27
C VAL A 163 1.40 -9.85 -26.21
N SER A 164 2.06 -10.04 -27.36
CA SER A 164 3.52 -10.17 -27.41
C SER A 164 4.27 -8.89 -26.99
N GLU A 165 3.62 -7.73 -27.07
CA GLU A 165 4.17 -6.45 -26.62
C GLU A 165 3.92 -6.16 -25.12
N GLN A 166 3.13 -7.01 -24.44
CA GLN A 166 2.72 -6.82 -23.05
C GLN A 166 3.67 -7.51 -22.05
N THR A 167 3.75 -6.97 -20.83
CA THR A 167 4.74 -7.42 -19.82
C THR A 167 4.28 -8.62 -18.96
N TYR A 168 3.22 -9.31 -19.36
CA TYR A 168 2.57 -10.36 -18.56
C TYR A 168 2.82 -11.78 -19.07
N ASP A 169 3.61 -11.92 -20.15
CA ASP A 169 4.03 -13.19 -20.76
C ASP A 169 2.85 -14.15 -20.98
N ALA A 170 1.68 -13.59 -21.34
CA ALA A 170 0.45 -14.35 -21.50
C ALA A 170 0.53 -15.27 -22.73
N ARG A 171 0.03 -16.49 -22.59
CA ARG A 171 0.07 -17.53 -23.62
C ARG A 171 -1.34 -17.80 -24.11
N LEU A 172 -1.69 -17.29 -25.29
CA LEU A 172 -3.01 -17.53 -25.87
C LEU A 172 -3.17 -19.01 -26.24
N GLY A 173 -4.36 -19.55 -26.01
CA GLY A 173 -4.67 -20.97 -26.26
C GLY A 173 -4.22 -21.95 -25.18
N LEU A 174 -3.66 -21.47 -24.06
CA LEU A 174 -3.18 -22.31 -22.97
C LEU A 174 -4.31 -23.13 -22.31
N LEU A 175 -5.51 -22.55 -22.19
CA LEU A 175 -6.66 -23.26 -21.63
C LEU A 175 -7.06 -24.44 -22.53
N ARG A 176 -7.15 -24.18 -23.84
CA ARG A 176 -7.53 -25.20 -24.82
C ARG A 176 -6.52 -26.34 -24.87
N SER A 177 -5.22 -26.04 -24.85
CA SER A 177 -4.18 -27.07 -24.86
C SER A 177 -4.21 -27.92 -23.58
N ALA A 178 -4.36 -27.30 -22.40
CA ALA A 178 -4.46 -28.03 -21.14
C ALA A 178 -5.69 -28.97 -21.10
N LEU A 179 -6.85 -28.51 -21.59
CA LEU A 179 -8.07 -29.32 -21.67
C LEU A 179 -7.92 -30.47 -22.65
N ALA A 180 -7.35 -30.23 -23.84
CA ALA A 180 -7.13 -31.25 -24.86
C ALA A 180 -6.16 -32.35 -24.38
N ASP A 181 -5.08 -31.97 -23.71
CA ASP A 181 -4.12 -32.91 -23.11
C ASP A 181 -4.74 -33.72 -21.97
N GLY A 182 -5.71 -33.14 -21.26
CA GLY A 182 -6.53 -33.81 -20.24
C GLY A 182 -7.66 -34.67 -20.80
N GLY A 183 -7.92 -34.63 -22.12
CA GLY A 183 -9.02 -35.34 -22.75
C GLY A 183 -10.41 -34.76 -22.45
N VAL A 184 -10.48 -33.49 -22.03
CA VAL A 184 -11.73 -32.79 -21.68
C VAL A 184 -12.35 -32.20 -22.94
N SER A 185 -13.59 -32.59 -23.24
CA SER A 185 -14.36 -32.02 -24.34
C SER A 185 -14.91 -30.64 -23.95
N ALA A 186 -14.75 -29.65 -24.83
CA ALA A 186 -15.17 -28.29 -24.57
C ALA A 186 -15.86 -27.67 -25.78
N THR A 187 -17.00 -27.01 -25.56
CA THR A 187 -17.82 -26.37 -26.60
C THR A 187 -17.95 -24.87 -26.32
N PRO A 188 -17.58 -23.99 -27.26
CA PRO A 188 -17.83 -22.55 -27.18
C PRO A 188 -19.16 -22.15 -27.83
N ILE A 189 -19.99 -21.41 -27.11
CA ILE A 189 -21.18 -20.73 -27.62
C ILE A 189 -20.99 -19.22 -27.58
N GLY A 190 -21.00 -18.58 -28.75
CA GLY A 190 -20.82 -17.13 -28.91
C GLY A 190 -19.35 -16.68 -29.02
N PRO A 191 -19.10 -15.46 -29.56
CA PRO A 191 -17.79 -15.06 -30.05
C PRO A 191 -16.74 -14.90 -28.94
N GLY A 192 -17.13 -14.45 -27.75
CA GLY A 192 -16.23 -14.41 -26.60
C GLY A 192 -15.78 -15.79 -26.11
N ALA A 193 -16.69 -16.77 -26.10
CA ALA A 193 -16.36 -18.14 -25.76
C ALA A 193 -15.40 -18.77 -26.78
N ALA A 194 -15.52 -18.40 -28.06
CA ALA A 194 -14.57 -18.81 -29.09
C ALA A 194 -13.15 -18.29 -28.81
N ILE A 195 -13.00 -17.04 -28.35
CA ILE A 195 -11.69 -16.50 -27.91
C ILE A 195 -11.14 -17.29 -26.72
N ALA A 196 -12.00 -17.64 -25.75
CA ALA A 196 -11.58 -18.38 -24.56
C ALA A 196 -11.06 -19.79 -24.88
N LEU A 197 -11.68 -20.47 -25.83
CA LEU A 197 -11.39 -21.86 -26.21
C LEU A 197 -10.62 -22.03 -27.52
N ALA A 198 -10.17 -20.93 -28.14
CA ALA A 198 -9.27 -20.97 -29.28
C ALA A 198 -7.94 -21.64 -28.93
N GLY A 199 -7.37 -22.37 -29.88
CA GLY A 199 -5.99 -22.88 -29.80
C GLY A 199 -4.95 -21.77 -29.97
N GLU A 200 -3.67 -22.13 -29.91
CA GLU A 200 -2.55 -21.18 -30.02
C GLU A 200 -2.59 -20.34 -31.32
N GLU A 201 -3.01 -20.95 -32.42
CA GLU A 201 -3.14 -20.31 -33.73
C GLU A 201 -4.54 -19.72 -33.99
N GLY A 202 -5.45 -19.71 -32.99
CA GLY A 202 -6.78 -19.10 -33.08
C GLY A 202 -7.89 -19.97 -33.67
N GLY A 203 -7.58 -21.23 -33.99
CA GLY A 203 -8.56 -22.21 -34.43
C GLY A 203 -9.48 -22.66 -33.28
N VAL A 204 -10.78 -22.80 -33.57
CA VAL A 204 -11.81 -23.21 -32.60
C VAL A 204 -12.65 -24.37 -33.15
N ASP A 205 -12.73 -25.45 -32.37
CA ASP A 205 -13.52 -26.63 -32.69
C ASP A 205 -14.90 -26.57 -32.02
N GLY A 206 -15.92 -27.09 -32.68
CA GLY A 206 -17.26 -27.23 -32.08
C GLY A 206 -17.98 -25.91 -31.80
N TYR A 207 -17.52 -24.81 -32.40
CA TYR A 207 -18.13 -23.49 -32.24
C TYR A 207 -19.62 -23.47 -32.62
N GLN A 208 -20.42 -22.81 -31.78
CA GLN A 208 -21.80 -22.48 -32.10
C GLN A 208 -22.07 -20.98 -31.91
N PRO A 209 -22.71 -20.30 -32.87
CA PRO A 209 -23.19 -18.95 -32.64
C PRO A 209 -24.27 -18.94 -31.54
N LEU A 210 -24.35 -17.85 -30.79
CA LEU A 210 -25.37 -17.69 -29.76
C LEU A 210 -26.77 -17.63 -30.41
N ALA A 211 -27.65 -18.57 -30.08
CA ALA A 211 -29.01 -18.59 -30.59
C ALA A 211 -29.83 -17.39 -30.09
N PRO A 212 -30.91 -17.01 -30.80
CA PRO A 212 -31.92 -16.11 -30.26
C PRO A 212 -32.45 -16.62 -28.91
N THR A 213 -32.85 -15.71 -28.02
CA THR A 213 -33.25 -16.05 -26.64
C THR A 213 -34.30 -17.17 -26.57
N GLU A 214 -35.28 -17.18 -27.47
CA GLU A 214 -36.37 -18.19 -27.50
C GLU A 214 -35.89 -19.62 -27.81
N GLU A 215 -34.74 -19.77 -28.48
CA GLU A 215 -34.16 -21.07 -28.90
C GLU A 215 -32.96 -21.47 -28.04
N LEU A 216 -32.53 -20.59 -27.11
CA LEU A 216 -31.28 -20.75 -26.37
C LEU A 216 -31.32 -21.93 -25.38
N ALA A 217 -32.48 -22.22 -24.77
CA ALA A 217 -32.62 -23.37 -23.87
C ALA A 217 -32.36 -24.69 -24.59
N ASP A 218 -32.94 -24.87 -25.78
CA ASP A 218 -32.76 -26.08 -26.59
C ASP A 218 -31.29 -26.25 -27.03
N GLN A 219 -30.65 -25.15 -27.48
CA GLN A 219 -29.23 -25.14 -27.84
C GLN A 219 -28.35 -25.58 -26.66
N VAL A 220 -28.57 -25.00 -25.48
CA VAL A 220 -27.78 -25.29 -24.28
C VAL A 220 -28.02 -26.72 -23.81
N ALA A 221 -29.25 -27.25 -23.89
CA ALA A 221 -29.55 -28.62 -23.51
C ALA A 221 -28.81 -29.63 -24.41
N GLU A 222 -28.78 -29.41 -25.72
CA GLU A 222 -28.04 -30.26 -26.67
C GLU A 222 -26.52 -30.18 -26.45
N ALA A 223 -25.98 -28.98 -26.26
CA ALA A 223 -24.56 -28.77 -26.04
C ALA A 223 -24.08 -29.39 -24.71
N SER A 224 -24.86 -29.23 -23.63
CA SER A 224 -24.57 -29.79 -22.31
C SER A 224 -24.49 -31.32 -22.32
N GLY A 225 -25.29 -31.98 -23.16
CA GLY A 225 -25.26 -33.43 -23.31
C GLY A 225 -24.05 -33.98 -24.10
N SER A 226 -23.24 -33.12 -24.72
CA SER A 226 -22.18 -33.52 -25.65
C SER A 226 -20.78 -33.01 -25.30
N ALA A 227 -20.63 -32.21 -24.24
CA ALA A 227 -19.36 -31.66 -23.79
C ALA A 227 -19.22 -31.65 -22.27
N ASP A 228 -18.00 -31.83 -21.78
CA ASP A 228 -17.68 -31.76 -20.34
C ASP A 228 -17.62 -30.30 -19.85
N LEU A 229 -17.13 -29.39 -20.70
CA LEU A 229 -17.06 -27.95 -20.46
C LEU A 229 -17.88 -27.18 -21.51
N LEU A 230 -18.83 -26.39 -21.06
CA LEU A 230 -19.52 -25.40 -21.90
C LEU A 230 -19.06 -23.99 -21.53
N VAL A 231 -18.59 -23.22 -22.51
CA VAL A 231 -18.28 -21.79 -22.31
C VAL A 231 -19.26 -20.98 -23.14
N ILE A 232 -19.99 -20.07 -22.51
CA ILE A 232 -21.06 -19.29 -23.13
C ILE A 232 -20.76 -17.80 -22.98
N ASP A 233 -20.68 -17.10 -24.10
CA ASP A 233 -20.76 -15.64 -24.13
C ASP A 233 -22.23 -15.23 -24.23
N ALA A 234 -22.84 -14.87 -23.10
CA ALA A 234 -24.26 -14.52 -23.03
C ALA A 234 -24.53 -13.07 -23.47
N GLY A 235 -23.49 -12.27 -23.71
CA GLY A 235 -23.58 -10.93 -24.28
C GLY A 235 -22.80 -9.87 -23.52
N THR A 236 -23.06 -8.61 -23.90
CA THR A 236 -22.34 -7.43 -23.40
C THR A 236 -23.34 -6.36 -22.97
N ILE A 237 -23.09 -5.77 -21.79
CA ILE A 237 -23.75 -4.58 -21.28
C ILE A 237 -22.77 -3.41 -21.40
N VAL A 238 -23.15 -2.38 -22.17
CA VAL A 238 -22.33 -1.16 -22.38
C VAL A 238 -23.06 0.06 -21.84
N ASP A 239 -22.34 0.92 -21.12
CA ASP A 239 -22.87 2.17 -20.60
C ASP A 239 -23.03 3.19 -21.74
N PRO A 240 -24.21 3.82 -21.88
CA PRO A 240 -24.57 4.61 -23.08
C PRO A 240 -23.65 5.81 -23.34
N GLU A 241 -23.04 6.42 -22.31
CA GLU A 241 -22.10 7.55 -22.48
C GLU A 241 -20.82 7.16 -23.26
N THR A 242 -20.43 5.87 -23.25
CA THR A 242 -19.24 5.39 -23.99
C THR A 242 -19.54 5.00 -25.44
N ALA A 243 -20.80 4.84 -25.81
CA ALA A 243 -21.19 4.49 -27.17
C ALA A 243 -21.13 5.70 -28.14
N GLU A 244 -21.18 6.93 -27.61
CA GLU A 244 -21.06 8.17 -28.40
C GLU A 244 -19.60 8.49 -28.80
N GLU A 245 -18.59 8.00 -28.06
CA GLU A 245 -17.17 8.28 -28.36
C GLU A 245 -16.54 7.32 -29.40
N ALA A 246 -17.24 6.26 -29.80
CA ALA A 246 -16.82 5.31 -30.84
C ALA A 246 -17.19 5.77 -32.27
N GLU A 247 -17.28 7.08 -32.51
CA GLU A 247 -17.45 7.66 -33.84
C GLU A 247 -16.18 7.52 -34.67
N ASP A 248 -16.09 6.41 -35.40
CA ASP A 248 -15.18 6.30 -36.54
C ASP A 248 -15.90 6.75 -37.83
N VAL A 249 -15.12 7.32 -38.76
CA VAL A 249 -15.53 8.21 -39.87
C VAL A 249 -16.26 7.51 -41.03
N ASN A 250 -16.95 6.39 -40.78
CA ASN A 250 -17.82 5.75 -41.76
C ASN A 250 -19.24 5.59 -41.21
N GLU A 251 -20.13 6.38 -41.79
CA GLU A 251 -21.58 6.44 -41.59
C GLU A 251 -22.24 5.06 -41.82
N VAL A 252 -22.21 4.21 -40.79
CA VAL A 252 -23.20 3.17 -40.57
C VAL A 252 -24.02 3.64 -39.38
N VAL A 253 -25.28 4.02 -39.63
CA VAL A 253 -26.26 4.32 -38.58
C VAL A 253 -26.42 3.05 -37.74
N ARG A 254 -25.68 2.96 -36.63
CA ARG A 254 -25.93 1.93 -35.61
C ARG A 254 -27.21 2.33 -34.86
N PRO A 255 -28.06 1.38 -34.45
CA PRO A 255 -29.17 1.68 -33.55
C PRO A 255 -28.64 2.44 -32.32
N GLU A 256 -29.42 3.39 -31.79
CA GLU A 256 -29.06 3.99 -30.50
C GLU A 256 -28.86 2.87 -29.46
N PRO A 257 -27.82 2.97 -28.60
CA PRO A 257 -27.59 1.97 -27.57
C PRO A 257 -28.86 1.81 -26.74
N LEU A 258 -29.29 0.57 -26.56
CA LEU A 258 -30.41 0.27 -25.66
C LEU A 258 -30.09 0.84 -24.27
N PRO A 259 -31.07 1.39 -23.53
CA PRO A 259 -30.91 1.71 -22.12
C PRO A 259 -30.29 0.52 -21.35
N ARG A 260 -29.47 0.80 -20.32
CA ARG A 260 -28.82 -0.26 -19.53
C ARG A 260 -29.84 -1.26 -18.97
N GLU A 261 -31.00 -0.78 -18.52
CA GLU A 261 -32.11 -1.61 -18.01
C GLU A 261 -32.60 -2.63 -19.06
N ASP A 262 -32.79 -2.20 -20.31
CA ASP A 262 -33.21 -3.09 -21.41
C ASP A 262 -32.11 -4.10 -21.79
N GLN A 263 -30.84 -3.68 -21.75
CA GLN A 263 -29.70 -4.59 -21.96
C GLN A 263 -29.64 -5.65 -20.85
N VAL A 264 -29.79 -5.24 -19.59
CA VAL A 264 -29.79 -6.13 -18.43
C VAL A 264 -30.96 -7.11 -18.50
N GLN A 265 -32.17 -6.66 -18.86
CA GLN A 265 -33.32 -7.55 -19.03
C GLN A 265 -33.05 -8.62 -20.10
N LEU A 266 -32.50 -8.22 -21.26
CA LEU A 266 -32.15 -9.16 -22.32
C LEU A 266 -31.12 -10.20 -21.85
N ILE A 267 -30.14 -9.79 -21.05
CA ILE A 267 -29.16 -10.70 -20.46
C ILE A 267 -29.83 -11.63 -19.45
N ASP A 268 -30.70 -11.14 -18.57
CA ASP A 268 -31.40 -11.98 -17.60
C ASP A 268 -32.30 -13.01 -18.28
N ASP A 269 -33.04 -12.62 -19.33
CA ASP A 269 -33.85 -13.53 -20.14
C ASP A 269 -32.98 -14.64 -20.76
N ARG A 270 -31.77 -14.30 -21.25
CA ARG A 270 -30.81 -15.30 -21.75
C ARG A 270 -30.30 -16.21 -20.64
N LEU A 271 -29.95 -15.67 -19.47
CA LEU A 271 -29.53 -16.45 -18.31
C LEU A 271 -30.64 -17.43 -17.89
N ALA A 272 -31.90 -17.01 -17.89
CA ALA A 272 -33.04 -17.85 -17.59
C ALA A 272 -33.14 -19.04 -18.56
N GLN A 273 -32.95 -18.80 -19.86
CA GLN A 273 -32.99 -19.84 -20.89
C GLN A 273 -31.80 -20.79 -20.80
N ILE A 274 -30.59 -20.27 -20.53
CA ILE A 274 -29.40 -21.09 -20.27
C ILE A 274 -29.65 -22.02 -19.07
N LEU A 275 -30.08 -21.47 -17.93
CA LEU A 275 -30.35 -22.26 -16.73
C LEU A 275 -31.47 -23.29 -16.94
N THR A 276 -32.48 -22.96 -17.75
CA THR A 276 -33.55 -23.89 -18.12
C THR A 276 -33.00 -25.05 -18.95
N GLY A 277 -32.24 -24.77 -20.02
CA GLY A 277 -31.61 -25.81 -20.84
C GLY A 277 -30.67 -26.72 -20.06
N LEU A 278 -29.91 -26.18 -19.10
CA LEU A 278 -29.04 -26.98 -18.23
C LEU A 278 -29.82 -27.91 -17.30
N ARG A 279 -30.96 -27.45 -16.76
CA ARG A 279 -31.84 -28.30 -15.94
C ARG A 279 -32.49 -29.40 -16.76
N ASP A 280 -32.92 -29.08 -17.99
CA ASP A 280 -33.57 -30.03 -18.89
C ASP A 280 -32.61 -31.13 -19.37
N ALA A 281 -31.32 -30.80 -19.54
CA ALA A 281 -30.28 -31.77 -19.86
C ALA A 281 -29.88 -32.66 -18.68
N SER A 282 -30.14 -32.22 -17.44
CA SER A 282 -29.73 -32.95 -16.23
C SER A 282 -30.69 -34.10 -15.89
N PRO A 283 -30.21 -35.34 -15.73
CA PRO A 283 -31.06 -36.50 -15.42
C PRO A 283 -31.88 -36.34 -14.13
N ASP A 284 -31.31 -35.67 -13.13
CA ASP A 284 -31.90 -35.46 -11.80
C ASP A 284 -32.52 -34.05 -11.65
N GLY A 285 -32.43 -33.22 -12.70
CA GLY A 285 -32.87 -31.82 -12.68
C GLY A 285 -31.98 -30.88 -11.86
N GLU A 286 -30.87 -31.39 -11.30
CA GLU A 286 -29.86 -30.58 -10.62
C GLU A 286 -28.95 -29.88 -11.63
N LEU A 287 -28.63 -28.60 -11.38
CA LEU A 287 -27.71 -27.86 -12.24
C LEU A 287 -26.29 -28.47 -12.17
N PRO A 288 -25.55 -28.57 -13.29
CA PRO A 288 -24.11 -28.80 -13.25
C PRO A 288 -23.41 -27.64 -12.53
N THR A 289 -22.10 -27.73 -12.31
CA THR A 289 -21.37 -26.59 -11.73
C THR A 289 -21.41 -25.41 -12.70
N VAL A 290 -22.09 -24.32 -12.33
CA VAL A 290 -22.22 -23.10 -13.13
C VAL A 290 -21.36 -21.99 -12.53
N LEU A 291 -20.44 -21.44 -13.32
CA LEU A 291 -19.61 -20.29 -13.02
C LEU A 291 -20.06 -19.10 -13.87
N LEU A 292 -20.81 -18.17 -13.27
CA LEU A 292 -21.14 -16.88 -13.87
C LEU A 292 -19.99 -15.89 -13.63
N ALA A 293 -19.56 -15.17 -14.67
CA ALA A 293 -18.54 -14.14 -14.58
C ALA A 293 -18.88 -12.90 -15.41
N GLY A 294 -18.91 -11.74 -14.76
CA GLY A 294 -18.94 -10.44 -15.41
C GLY A 294 -17.58 -10.13 -16.03
N ILE A 295 -17.27 -10.70 -17.21
CA ILE A 295 -15.90 -10.90 -17.71
C ILE A 295 -15.12 -9.62 -18.04
N ALA A 296 -15.81 -8.48 -18.19
CA ALA A 296 -15.23 -7.21 -18.62
C ALA A 296 -15.98 -6.00 -18.06
N ASP A 297 -15.43 -4.80 -18.29
CA ASP A 297 -16.05 -3.54 -17.90
C ASP A 297 -17.19 -3.13 -18.85
N SER A 298 -18.14 -2.32 -18.34
CA SER A 298 -19.26 -1.75 -19.11
C SER A 298 -18.92 -0.41 -19.77
N GLY A 299 -17.64 0.00 -19.79
CA GLY A 299 -17.17 1.31 -20.27
C GLY A 299 -16.41 2.08 -19.20
N GLU A 300 -16.75 1.88 -17.93
CA GLU A 300 -15.97 2.36 -16.78
C GLU A 300 -15.42 1.20 -15.93
N SER A 301 -14.27 1.42 -15.26
CA SER A 301 -13.72 0.42 -14.34
C SER A 301 -14.63 0.20 -13.13
N GLY A 302 -15.09 -1.04 -12.91
CA GLY A 302 -15.97 -1.42 -11.80
C GLY A 302 -15.69 -2.82 -11.27
N LEU A 303 -16.24 -3.16 -10.10
CA LEU A 303 -16.31 -4.56 -9.68
C LEU A 303 -17.44 -5.24 -10.43
N ARG A 304 -17.21 -6.47 -10.90
CA ARG A 304 -18.18 -7.23 -11.70
C ARG A 304 -18.78 -8.39 -10.92
N ALA A 305 -19.91 -8.89 -11.39
CA ALA A 305 -20.57 -10.03 -10.75
C ALA A 305 -19.76 -11.32 -10.97
N VAL A 306 -19.73 -12.19 -9.96
CA VAL A 306 -19.26 -13.57 -10.12
C VAL A 306 -19.99 -14.47 -9.15
N ALA A 307 -20.49 -15.58 -9.67
CA ALA A 307 -21.26 -16.54 -8.90
C ALA A 307 -20.85 -17.98 -9.28
N VAL A 308 -20.89 -18.88 -8.29
CA VAL A 308 -20.72 -20.32 -8.47
C VAL A 308 -21.92 -21.02 -7.84
N THR A 309 -22.64 -21.82 -8.62
CA THR A 309 -23.83 -22.56 -8.17
C THR A 309 -23.90 -23.95 -8.80
N GLY A 310 -24.90 -24.74 -8.43
CA GLY A 310 -25.14 -26.10 -8.92
C GLY A 310 -24.44 -27.18 -8.10
N HIS A 311 -24.32 -28.37 -8.70
CA HIS A 311 -23.83 -29.57 -8.02
C HIS A 311 -22.44 -29.34 -7.41
N GLY A 312 -22.29 -29.70 -6.13
CA GLY A 312 -21.04 -29.55 -5.38
C GLY A 312 -20.62 -28.13 -5.02
N ALA A 313 -21.36 -27.09 -5.45
CA ALA A 313 -21.01 -25.69 -5.19
C ALA A 313 -21.56 -25.21 -3.83
N PRO A 314 -20.70 -24.97 -2.81
CA PRO A 314 -21.17 -24.46 -1.53
C PRO A 314 -21.61 -22.99 -1.63
N ALA A 315 -22.71 -22.65 -0.95
CA ALA A 315 -23.14 -21.28 -0.76
C ALA A 315 -22.18 -20.53 0.19
N GLY A 316 -21.88 -19.26 -0.11
CA GLY A 316 -20.97 -18.44 0.69
C GLY A 316 -20.34 -17.29 -0.09
N LEU A 317 -19.31 -16.66 0.50
CA LEU A 317 -18.51 -15.67 -0.23
C LEU A 317 -17.37 -16.36 -0.95
N LEU A 318 -17.20 -16.02 -2.23
CA LEU A 318 -16.08 -16.49 -3.03
C LEU A 318 -14.78 -15.83 -2.55
N THR A 319 -13.70 -16.59 -2.55
CA THR A 319 -12.35 -16.15 -2.18
C THR A 319 -11.32 -16.93 -2.98
N ALA A 320 -10.12 -16.36 -3.13
CA ALA A 320 -9.00 -17.04 -3.77
C ALA A 320 -7.72 -16.77 -2.98
N SER A 321 -6.74 -17.66 -3.03
CA SER A 321 -5.42 -17.44 -2.39
C SER A 321 -4.66 -16.26 -3.04
N SER A 322 -5.04 -15.90 -4.27
CA SER A 322 -4.55 -14.76 -5.04
C SER A 322 -4.97 -13.41 -4.44
N THR A 323 -6.15 -13.33 -3.80
CA THR A 323 -6.65 -12.13 -3.13
C THR A 323 -6.55 -12.21 -1.60
N ARG A 324 -6.77 -13.38 -1.01
CA ARG A 324 -6.92 -13.62 0.45
C ARG A 324 -7.94 -12.69 1.11
N GLN A 325 -8.91 -12.21 0.33
CA GLN A 325 -10.00 -11.38 0.80
C GLN A 325 -11.32 -12.10 0.48
N PRO A 326 -12.13 -12.44 1.48
CA PRO A 326 -13.47 -12.95 1.24
C PRO A 326 -14.31 -11.93 0.45
N GLY A 327 -14.99 -12.40 -0.60
CA GLY A 327 -15.78 -11.58 -1.50
C GLY A 327 -15.01 -10.95 -2.65
N TYR A 328 -13.69 -11.19 -2.80
CA TYR A 328 -12.93 -10.71 -3.95
C TYR A 328 -12.21 -11.85 -4.66
N VAL A 329 -12.36 -11.91 -5.98
CA VAL A 329 -11.63 -12.81 -6.88
C VAL A 329 -11.19 -12.02 -8.12
N MET A 330 -10.16 -12.48 -8.81
CA MET A 330 -9.62 -11.85 -10.02
C MET A 330 -10.06 -12.61 -11.28
N ALA A 331 -10.12 -11.92 -12.43
CA ALA A 331 -10.40 -12.59 -13.71
C ALA A 331 -9.42 -13.74 -14.02
N THR A 332 -8.16 -13.62 -13.59
CA THR A 332 -7.15 -14.69 -13.74
C THR A 332 -7.43 -15.93 -12.91
N ASP A 333 -8.28 -15.83 -11.88
CA ASP A 333 -8.67 -16.97 -11.03
C ASP A 333 -9.65 -17.92 -11.76
N LEU A 334 -10.37 -17.40 -12.78
CA LEU A 334 -11.32 -18.18 -13.57
C LEU A 334 -10.63 -19.33 -14.32
N PHE A 335 -9.51 -19.05 -15.00
CA PHE A 335 -8.69 -20.07 -15.67
C PHE A 335 -8.30 -21.19 -14.69
N THR A 336 -7.75 -20.81 -13.53
CA THR A 336 -7.25 -21.79 -12.56
C THR A 336 -8.38 -22.59 -11.92
N THR A 337 -9.58 -22.02 -11.82
CA THR A 337 -10.77 -22.71 -11.33
C THR A 337 -11.21 -23.79 -12.32
N VAL A 338 -11.26 -23.46 -13.61
CA VAL A 338 -11.58 -24.44 -14.67
C VAL A 338 -10.51 -25.54 -14.73
N ALA A 339 -9.23 -25.17 -14.68
CA ALA A 339 -8.14 -26.12 -14.73
C ALA A 339 -8.07 -27.04 -13.50
N GLU A 340 -8.43 -26.56 -12.30
CA GLU A 340 -8.50 -27.40 -11.10
C GLU A 340 -9.72 -28.32 -11.13
N HIS A 341 -10.88 -27.84 -11.58
CA HIS A 341 -12.11 -28.61 -11.67
C HIS A 341 -11.94 -29.91 -12.47
N PHE A 342 -11.29 -29.82 -13.64
CA PHE A 342 -11.02 -30.97 -14.49
C PHE A 342 -9.72 -31.70 -14.16
N GLY A 343 -9.00 -31.32 -13.10
CA GLY A 343 -7.72 -31.92 -12.75
C GLY A 343 -6.61 -31.72 -13.78
N VAL A 344 -6.72 -30.72 -14.66
CA VAL A 344 -5.76 -30.42 -15.73
C VAL A 344 -4.69 -29.37 -15.34
N SER A 345 -4.55 -29.11 -14.04
CA SER A 345 -3.61 -28.12 -13.52
C SER A 345 -2.14 -28.54 -13.68
N GLU A 346 -1.85 -29.84 -13.79
CA GLU A 346 -0.47 -30.34 -13.98
C GLU A 346 0.05 -30.12 -15.41
N GLN A 347 -0.85 -29.99 -16.39
CA GLN A 347 -0.56 -29.69 -17.78
C GLN A 347 -0.15 -28.22 -17.98
N VAL A 348 -0.51 -27.36 -17.03
CA VAL A 348 -0.21 -25.93 -17.08
C VAL A 348 1.24 -25.68 -16.64
N PRO A 349 2.08 -25.06 -17.49
CA PRO A 349 3.47 -24.80 -17.13
C PRO A 349 3.60 -23.94 -15.87
N ALA A 350 4.55 -24.31 -15.00
CA ALA A 350 4.78 -23.60 -13.75
C ALA A 350 5.07 -22.11 -14.00
N GLY A 351 4.30 -21.24 -13.34
CA GLY A 351 4.46 -19.79 -13.46
C GLY A 351 3.81 -19.15 -14.70
N ALA A 352 3.12 -19.92 -15.56
CA ALA A 352 2.36 -19.37 -16.69
C ALA A 352 1.10 -18.60 -16.26
N THR A 353 0.56 -18.90 -15.07
CA THR A 353 -0.68 -18.30 -14.56
C THR A 353 -0.45 -17.36 -13.39
N MET A 354 -1.31 -16.35 -13.27
CA MET A 354 -1.27 -15.39 -12.17
C MET A 354 -2.28 -15.66 -11.07
N GLY A 355 -3.43 -16.27 -11.41
CA GLY A 355 -4.56 -16.51 -10.52
C GLY A 355 -4.40 -17.72 -9.62
N SER A 356 -5.46 -18.02 -8.87
CA SER A 356 -5.58 -19.21 -8.04
C SER A 356 -7.03 -19.66 -8.01
N PRO A 357 -7.30 -20.96 -7.84
CA PRO A 357 -8.67 -21.46 -7.91
C PRO A 357 -9.60 -20.80 -6.90
N ILE A 358 -10.83 -20.56 -7.33
CA ILE A 358 -11.88 -19.96 -6.53
C ILE A 358 -12.38 -20.99 -5.52
N GLN A 359 -12.47 -20.57 -4.28
CA GLN A 359 -13.03 -21.34 -3.17
C GLN A 359 -14.14 -20.53 -2.51
N THR A 360 -15.00 -21.20 -1.75
CA THR A 360 -16.03 -20.53 -0.96
C THR A 360 -15.63 -20.54 0.51
N THR A 361 -15.67 -19.38 1.16
CA THR A 361 -15.49 -19.33 2.62
C THR A 361 -16.72 -19.95 3.31
N PRO A 362 -16.54 -20.89 4.25
CA PRO A 362 -17.65 -21.44 5.03
C PRO A 362 -18.35 -20.32 5.82
N GLY A 363 -19.65 -20.15 5.59
CA GLY A 363 -20.49 -19.20 6.29
C GLY A 363 -21.88 -19.79 6.57
N PRO A 364 -22.70 -19.18 7.44
CA PRO A 364 -24.08 -19.60 7.61
C PRO A 364 -24.79 -19.58 6.26
N VAL A 365 -25.38 -20.72 5.89
CA VAL A 365 -26.11 -20.89 4.62
C VAL A 365 -27.26 -19.88 4.51
N ASP A 366 -27.87 -19.55 5.65
CA ASP A 366 -29.11 -18.75 5.80
C ASP A 366 -28.97 -17.22 5.64
N ASP A 367 -27.83 -16.68 5.20
CA ASP A 367 -27.58 -15.22 5.16
C ASP A 367 -27.27 -14.67 3.74
N GLY A 368 -27.91 -15.22 2.70
CA GLY A 368 -27.71 -14.79 1.31
C GLY A 368 -27.86 -13.29 1.09
N GLY A 369 -28.84 -12.67 1.77
CA GLY A 369 -29.03 -11.23 1.75
C GLY A 369 -27.83 -10.45 2.29
N ALA A 370 -27.23 -10.83 3.42
CA ALA A 370 -26.05 -10.13 3.92
C ALA A 370 -24.81 -10.37 3.05
N ARG A 371 -24.67 -11.56 2.45
CA ARG A 371 -23.59 -11.82 1.47
C ARG A 371 -23.68 -10.87 0.29
N LEU A 372 -24.88 -10.73 -0.30
CA LEU A 372 -25.11 -9.82 -1.42
C LEU A 372 -24.86 -8.37 -1.01
N GLN A 373 -25.37 -7.95 0.15
CA GLN A 373 -25.12 -6.61 0.68
C GLN A 373 -23.62 -6.33 0.91
N GLN A 374 -22.84 -7.32 1.32
CA GLN A 374 -21.39 -7.16 1.48
C GLN A 374 -20.69 -6.92 0.13
N VAL A 375 -21.07 -7.65 -0.92
CA VAL A 375 -20.50 -7.50 -2.27
C VAL A 375 -20.93 -6.19 -2.92
N LEU A 376 -22.19 -5.78 -2.74
CA LEU A 376 -22.68 -4.46 -3.19
C LEU A 376 -21.97 -3.30 -2.46
N ASP A 377 -21.81 -3.40 -1.15
CA ASP A 377 -21.13 -2.37 -0.36
C ASP A 377 -19.65 -2.24 -0.71
N ALA A 378 -19.00 -3.35 -1.08
CA ALA A 378 -17.64 -3.39 -1.58
C ALA A 378 -17.47 -2.62 -2.91
N ASP A 379 -18.43 -2.73 -3.82
CA ASP A 379 -18.45 -1.98 -5.08
C ASP A 379 -18.70 -0.49 -4.85
N VAL A 380 -19.70 -0.13 -4.05
CA VAL A 380 -19.96 1.27 -3.65
C VAL A 380 -18.72 1.91 -3.02
N HIS A 381 -18.03 1.17 -2.15
CA HIS A 381 -16.78 1.64 -1.55
C HIS A 381 -15.68 1.86 -2.60
N ALA A 382 -15.46 0.90 -3.51
CA ALA A 382 -14.45 1.00 -4.55
C ALA A 382 -14.70 2.20 -5.49
N GLN A 383 -15.95 2.42 -5.89
CA GLN A 383 -16.35 3.54 -6.74
C GLN A 383 -16.22 4.89 -6.02
N ALA A 384 -16.63 4.99 -4.75
CA ALA A 384 -16.55 6.23 -3.97
C ALA A 384 -15.11 6.75 -3.80
N VAL A 385 -14.12 5.86 -3.75
CA VAL A 385 -12.70 6.19 -3.55
C VAL A 385 -12.03 6.67 -4.83
N ARG A 386 -12.39 6.07 -5.97
CA ARG A 386 -11.75 6.27 -7.29
C ARG A 386 -11.48 7.76 -7.62
N PRO A 387 -12.45 8.68 -7.55
CA PRO A 387 -12.21 10.09 -7.89
C PRO A 387 -11.40 10.87 -6.83
N ILE A 388 -11.29 10.35 -5.60
CA ILE A 388 -10.68 11.04 -4.46
C ILE A 388 -9.16 10.88 -4.45
N VAL A 389 -8.66 9.71 -4.89
CA VAL A 389 -7.24 9.33 -4.77
C VAL A 389 -6.29 10.36 -5.40
N PRO A 390 -6.47 10.81 -6.66
CA PRO A 390 -5.54 11.78 -7.27
C PRO A 390 -5.50 13.11 -6.52
N ALA A 391 -6.67 13.61 -6.10
CA ALA A 391 -6.79 14.86 -5.37
C ALA A 391 -6.13 14.78 -3.99
N TYR A 392 -6.28 13.65 -3.28
CA TYR A 392 -5.64 13.44 -1.99
C TYR A 392 -4.10 13.42 -2.10
N PHE A 393 -3.54 12.68 -3.06
CA PHE A 393 -2.09 12.65 -3.26
C PHE A 393 -1.54 14.03 -3.64
N LEU A 394 -2.24 14.77 -4.50
CA LEU A 394 -1.89 16.15 -4.83
C LEU A 394 -1.90 17.05 -3.58
N LEU A 395 -2.96 16.96 -2.75
CA LEU A 395 -3.05 17.71 -1.50
C LEU A 395 -1.91 17.37 -0.55
N LEU A 396 -1.60 16.10 -0.38
CA LEU A 396 -0.50 15.62 0.48
C LEU A 396 0.84 16.21 0.03
N VAL A 397 1.11 16.21 -1.29
CA VAL A 397 2.32 16.82 -1.87
C VAL A 397 2.35 18.33 -1.63
N LEU A 398 1.25 19.04 -1.94
CA LEU A 398 1.17 20.49 -1.78
C LEU A 398 1.35 20.94 -0.33
N VAL A 399 0.73 20.23 0.62
CA VAL A 399 0.82 20.53 2.06
C VAL A 399 2.24 20.27 2.57
N ASN A 400 2.90 19.19 2.13
CA ASN A 400 4.31 18.94 2.46
C ASN A 400 5.24 20.02 1.88
N LEU A 401 5.07 20.37 0.60
CA LEU A 401 5.84 21.44 -0.04
C LEU A 401 5.63 22.79 0.67
N ALA A 402 4.41 23.12 1.06
CA ALA A 402 4.08 24.33 1.81
C ALA A 402 4.75 24.33 3.20
N LEU A 403 4.76 23.19 3.91
CA LEU A 403 5.48 23.04 5.16
C LEU A 403 6.99 23.30 4.96
N PHE A 404 7.59 22.69 3.94
CA PHE A 404 9.02 22.82 3.66
C PHE A 404 9.41 24.24 3.25
N ALA A 405 8.61 24.87 2.39
CA ALA A 405 8.77 26.27 2.02
C ALA A 405 8.66 27.19 3.25
N THR A 406 7.72 26.92 4.16
CA THR A 406 7.55 27.68 5.40
C THR A 406 8.79 27.56 6.30
N VAL A 407 9.30 26.34 6.49
CA VAL A 407 10.49 26.10 7.33
C VAL A 407 11.75 26.73 6.72
N THR A 408 11.94 26.65 5.40
CA THR A 408 13.19 27.10 4.77
C THR A 408 13.19 28.57 4.39
N LEU A 409 12.04 29.15 4.03
CA LEU A 409 11.96 30.53 3.56
C LEU A 409 11.47 31.48 4.66
N VAL A 410 10.41 31.11 5.40
CA VAL A 410 9.70 32.01 6.33
C VAL A 410 10.39 32.06 7.69
N LEU A 411 10.93 30.94 8.19
CA LEU A 411 11.61 30.90 9.49
C LEU A 411 13.04 31.47 9.47
N LYS A 412 13.56 31.86 8.30
CA LYS A 412 14.80 32.63 8.20
C LYS A 412 14.59 34.02 8.79
N ARG A 413 15.46 34.41 9.73
CA ARG A 413 15.39 35.72 10.40
C ARG A 413 15.39 36.90 9.41
N SER A 414 16.15 36.78 8.32
CA SER A 414 16.23 37.78 7.25
C SER A 414 14.92 37.93 6.49
N THR A 415 14.25 36.82 6.16
CA THR A 415 12.96 36.83 5.46
C THR A 415 11.81 37.28 6.36
N ALA A 416 11.75 36.80 7.61
CA ALA A 416 10.75 37.23 8.59
C ALA A 416 10.79 38.76 8.78
N ASN A 417 12.00 39.32 8.87
CA ASN A 417 12.21 40.77 8.93
C ASN A 417 11.77 41.49 7.64
N ARG A 418 12.06 40.93 6.45
CA ARG A 418 11.66 41.49 5.15
C ARG A 418 10.14 41.48 4.95
N ILE A 419 9.47 40.39 5.31
CA ILE A 419 7.99 40.26 5.25
C ILE A 419 7.35 41.26 6.21
N GLY A 420 7.83 41.34 7.46
CA GLY A 420 7.37 42.33 8.42
C GLY A 420 7.54 43.77 7.93
N ALA A 421 8.65 44.06 7.25
CA ALA A 421 8.89 45.37 6.63
C ALA A 421 8.05 45.63 5.37
N ALA A 422 7.71 44.60 4.58
CA ALA A 422 6.86 44.71 3.39
C ALA A 422 5.38 44.92 3.76
N LEU A 423 4.87 44.17 4.74
CA LEU A 423 3.53 44.34 5.29
C LEU A 423 3.35 45.73 5.93
N ALA A 424 4.34 46.20 6.68
CA ALA A 424 4.34 47.54 7.27
C ALA A 424 4.32 48.64 6.19
N ARG A 425 5.00 48.42 5.04
CA ARG A 425 5.00 49.34 3.90
C ARG A 425 3.67 49.35 3.14
N ARG A 426 3.02 48.19 2.97
CA ARG A 426 1.80 48.06 2.15
C ARG A 426 0.51 48.44 2.87
N PHE A 427 0.43 48.24 4.19
CA PHE A 427 -0.81 48.43 4.95
C PHE A 427 -0.70 49.47 6.08
N GLY A 428 0.44 50.17 6.22
CA GLY A 428 0.66 51.21 7.22
C GLY A 428 0.60 50.72 8.68
N LYS A 429 0.47 51.66 9.64
CA LYS A 429 0.33 51.37 11.09
C LYS A 429 -1.05 50.83 11.49
N ARG A 430 -1.68 49.96 10.68
CA ARG A 430 -2.92 49.30 11.10
C ARG A 430 -2.61 48.30 12.22
N ARG A 431 -3.39 48.33 13.31
CA ARG A 431 -3.21 47.45 14.48
C ARG A 431 -3.03 45.97 14.13
N GLY A 432 -3.74 45.48 13.11
CA GLY A 432 -3.62 44.09 12.63
C GLY A 432 -2.26 43.74 12.03
N VAL A 433 -1.58 44.70 11.37
CA VAL A 433 -0.27 44.49 10.73
C VAL A 433 0.84 44.46 11.77
N GLU A 434 0.78 45.34 12.78
CA GLU A 434 1.72 45.34 13.90
C GLU A 434 1.56 44.06 14.75
N TRP A 435 0.33 43.56 14.92
CA TRP A 435 0.06 42.29 15.61
C TRP A 435 0.65 41.08 14.87
N VAL A 436 0.49 41.01 13.54
CA VAL A 436 1.11 39.95 12.70
C VAL A 436 2.65 40.05 12.78
N ARG A 437 3.21 41.25 12.68
CA ARG A 437 4.66 41.49 12.80
C ARG A 437 5.22 41.08 14.16
N GLN A 438 4.52 41.41 15.26
CA GLN A 438 4.91 41.00 16.61
C GLN A 438 4.84 39.49 16.78
N ARG A 439 3.80 38.82 16.26
CA ARG A 439 3.68 37.35 16.33
C ARG A 439 4.76 36.62 15.52
N LEU A 440 5.10 37.11 14.32
CA LEU A 440 6.17 36.52 13.49
C LEU A 440 7.55 36.61 14.17
N ASN A 441 7.75 37.60 15.03
CA ASN A 441 8.99 37.79 15.79
C ASN A 441 9.01 37.04 17.14
N LEU A 442 7.91 36.38 17.54
CA LEU A 442 7.84 35.60 18.77
C LEU A 442 8.12 34.11 18.45
N PRO A 443 9.28 33.55 18.86
CA PRO A 443 9.69 32.21 18.46
C PRO A 443 8.81 31.10 19.08
N VAL A 444 8.31 31.28 20.31
CA VAL A 444 7.54 30.24 21.02
C VAL A 444 6.19 29.92 20.37
N PRO A 445 5.28 30.88 20.10
CA PRO A 445 4.02 30.57 19.44
C PRO A 445 4.23 30.02 18.02
N ALA A 446 5.21 30.54 17.27
CA ALA A 446 5.54 30.03 15.94
C ALA A 446 6.00 28.56 15.98
N LEU A 447 6.89 28.20 16.92
CA LEU A 447 7.32 26.82 17.14
C LEU A 447 6.15 25.92 17.60
N ARG A 448 5.26 26.40 18.48
CA ARG A 448 4.09 25.61 18.90
C ARG A 448 3.16 25.30 17.72
N THR A 449 2.85 26.30 16.89
CA THR A 449 2.04 26.12 15.69
C THR A 449 2.73 25.18 14.69
N LEU A 450 4.02 25.38 14.44
CA LEU A 450 4.79 24.51 13.54
C LEU A 450 4.79 23.06 14.02
N ARG A 451 4.95 22.82 15.32
CA ARG A 451 4.88 21.47 15.89
C ARG A 451 3.50 20.83 15.65
N ILE A 452 2.41 21.56 15.91
CA ILE A 452 1.05 21.04 15.71
C ILE A 452 0.83 20.71 14.22
N VAL A 453 1.14 21.64 13.33
CA VAL A 453 0.98 21.47 11.88
C VAL A 453 1.83 20.30 11.37
N ALA A 454 3.10 20.21 11.78
CA ALA A 454 3.98 19.14 11.34
C ALA A 454 3.56 17.76 11.88
N LEU A 455 2.99 17.69 13.10
CA LEU A 455 2.39 16.45 13.62
C LEU A 455 1.14 16.07 12.84
N GLY A 456 0.25 17.01 12.51
CA GLY A 456 -0.95 16.74 11.72
C GLY A 456 -0.62 16.28 10.30
N ILE A 457 0.32 16.93 9.62
CA ILE A 457 0.77 16.49 8.28
C ILE A 457 1.38 15.08 8.36
N GLY A 458 2.12 14.77 9.43
CA GLY A 458 2.67 13.42 9.65
C GLY A 458 1.63 12.37 10.04
N ALA A 459 0.52 12.76 10.67
CA ALA A 459 -0.57 11.85 11.06
C ALA A 459 -1.58 11.64 9.91
N MET A 460 -1.69 12.59 8.97
CA MET A 460 -2.63 12.56 7.85
C MET A 460 -2.63 11.24 7.05
N PRO A 461 -1.47 10.61 6.74
CA PRO A 461 -1.45 9.31 6.07
C PRO A 461 -2.15 8.21 6.87
N ILE A 462 -1.80 8.04 8.15
CA ILE A 462 -2.42 6.97 8.95
C ILE A 462 -3.89 7.27 9.27
N SER A 463 -4.25 8.55 9.40
CA SER A 463 -5.65 8.97 9.54
C SER A 463 -6.49 8.57 8.34
N SER A 464 -5.93 8.57 7.12
CA SER A 464 -6.62 8.12 5.91
C SER A 464 -6.88 6.61 5.89
N PHE A 465 -5.94 5.80 6.40
CA PHE A 465 -6.15 4.37 6.57
C PHE A 465 -7.19 4.09 7.65
N LEU A 466 -7.05 4.72 8.83
CA LEU A 466 -7.97 4.51 9.96
C LEU A 466 -9.40 4.97 9.67
N ALA A 467 -9.59 5.94 8.76
CA ALA A 467 -10.92 6.32 8.30
C ALA A 467 -11.68 5.15 7.65
N ASN A 468 -10.95 4.17 7.08
CA ASN A 468 -11.50 2.98 6.45
C ASN A 468 -12.05 1.94 7.44
N LEU A 469 -11.90 2.16 8.75
CA LEU A 469 -12.56 1.35 9.77
C LEU A 469 -14.05 1.69 9.93
N LEU A 470 -14.51 2.77 9.30
CA LEU A 470 -15.89 3.23 9.35
C LEU A 470 -16.46 3.28 7.92
N PRO A 471 -17.73 2.93 7.70
CA PRO A 471 -18.35 2.86 6.38
C PRO A 471 -18.70 4.27 5.85
N TRP A 472 -17.69 5.09 5.62
CA TRP A 472 -17.84 6.50 5.23
C TRP A 472 -18.45 6.66 3.83
N TRP A 473 -18.31 5.65 2.97
CA TRP A 473 -18.90 5.60 1.63
C TRP A 473 -20.43 5.51 1.66
N ARG A 474 -21.04 5.04 2.75
CA ARG A 474 -22.51 5.00 2.93
C ARG A 474 -23.11 6.37 3.26
N ALA A 475 -22.29 7.35 3.62
CA ALA A 475 -22.74 8.69 3.98
C ALA A 475 -22.84 9.60 2.76
N GLN A 476 -23.82 10.51 2.75
CA GLN A 476 -24.03 11.48 1.69
C GLN A 476 -23.78 12.92 2.17
N PRO A 477 -22.85 13.68 1.58
CA PRO A 477 -21.91 13.30 0.52
C PRO A 477 -20.67 12.54 1.07
N PRO A 478 -20.16 11.50 0.37
CA PRO A 478 -19.13 10.60 0.90
C PRO A 478 -17.77 11.29 1.11
N VAL A 479 -17.42 12.21 0.21
CA VAL A 479 -16.18 13.01 0.31
C VAL A 479 -16.14 13.83 1.60
N LEU A 480 -17.28 14.40 2.00
CA LEU A 480 -17.36 15.18 3.24
C LEU A 480 -17.22 14.28 4.46
N ALA A 481 -17.90 13.14 4.47
CA ALA A 481 -17.81 12.16 5.56
C ALA A 481 -16.36 11.68 5.75
N LEU A 482 -15.69 11.29 4.66
CA LEU A 482 -14.29 10.90 4.67
C LEU A 482 -13.39 12.03 5.17
N THR A 483 -13.56 13.26 4.66
CA THR A 483 -12.76 14.41 5.07
C THR A 483 -12.92 14.70 6.56
N VAL A 484 -14.14 14.71 7.07
CA VAL A 484 -14.43 14.91 8.50
C VAL A 484 -13.80 13.82 9.34
N LEU A 485 -13.89 12.56 8.92
CA LEU A 485 -13.28 11.43 9.64
C LEU A 485 -11.75 11.54 9.66
N ILE A 486 -11.11 11.79 8.52
CA ILE A 486 -9.65 11.99 8.45
C ILE A 486 -9.23 13.12 9.38
N VAL A 487 -9.90 14.27 9.34
CA VAL A 487 -9.57 15.41 10.20
C VAL A 487 -9.82 15.10 11.68
N ALA A 488 -10.92 14.41 12.02
CA ALA A 488 -11.24 14.06 13.39
C ALA A 488 -10.22 13.07 13.99
N ILE A 489 -9.85 12.04 13.23
CA ILE A 489 -8.82 11.06 13.61
C ILE A 489 -7.46 11.75 13.72
N ASP A 490 -7.11 12.62 12.78
CA ASP A 490 -5.86 13.37 12.79
C ASP A 490 -5.74 14.27 14.03
N VAL A 491 -6.78 15.06 14.31
CA VAL A 491 -6.86 15.91 15.50
C VAL A 491 -6.75 15.08 16.78
N LEU A 492 -7.41 13.91 16.84
CA LEU A 492 -7.31 13.01 17.98
C LEU A 492 -5.88 12.50 18.18
N ILE A 493 -5.23 12.01 17.11
CA ILE A 493 -3.83 11.54 17.16
C ILE A 493 -2.91 12.67 17.61
N VAL A 494 -3.04 13.87 17.05
CA VAL A 494 -2.22 15.04 17.42
C VAL A 494 -2.50 15.48 18.86
N ALA A 495 -3.75 15.49 19.30
CA ALA A 495 -4.11 15.81 20.68
C ALA A 495 -3.47 14.82 21.66
N LEU A 496 -3.57 13.51 21.39
CA LEU A 496 -2.91 12.48 22.18
C LEU A 496 -1.38 12.63 22.15
N ALA A 497 -0.79 12.91 20.98
CA ALA A 497 0.64 13.16 20.83
C ALA A 497 1.14 14.29 21.75
N LEU A 498 0.33 15.33 21.95
CA LEU A 498 0.67 16.51 22.75
C LEU A 498 0.28 16.41 24.23
N LEU A 499 -0.81 15.70 24.54
CA LEU A 499 -1.36 15.57 25.90
C LEU A 499 -0.88 14.32 26.64
N GLY A 500 -0.31 13.35 25.93
CA GLY A 500 0.15 12.11 26.52
C GLY A 500 1.40 12.23 27.40
N PRO A 501 1.77 11.15 28.11
CA PRO A 501 2.95 11.10 28.98
C PRO A 501 4.28 11.20 28.23
N TRP A 502 4.31 10.78 26.95
CA TRP A 502 5.47 10.86 26.06
C TRP A 502 5.92 12.28 25.75
N ARG A 503 5.08 13.32 25.97
CA ARG A 503 5.48 14.73 25.80
C ARG A 503 6.72 15.15 26.61
N ARG A 504 7.08 14.36 27.63
CA ARG A 504 8.26 14.56 28.48
C ARG A 504 9.56 14.14 27.78
N LEU A 505 9.47 13.34 26.73
CA LEU A 505 10.60 12.96 25.89
C LEU A 505 10.79 14.01 24.79
N THR A 506 12.04 14.36 24.51
CA THR A 506 12.42 15.34 23.49
C THR A 506 11.78 15.06 22.11
N PHE A 507 11.59 13.79 21.75
CA PHE A 507 10.96 13.37 20.48
C PHE A 507 9.66 12.59 20.68
N GLY A 508 9.11 12.60 21.88
CA GLY A 508 7.95 11.77 22.24
C GLY A 508 6.72 11.99 21.36
N PRO A 509 6.28 13.24 21.11
CA PRO A 509 5.11 13.48 20.26
C PRO A 509 5.26 12.94 18.84
N ALA A 510 6.43 13.15 18.20
CA ALA A 510 6.69 12.65 16.85
C ALA A 510 6.77 11.11 16.82
N ALA A 511 7.41 10.51 17.82
CA ALA A 511 7.46 9.06 17.95
C ALA A 511 6.11 8.43 18.30
N PHE A 512 5.20 9.16 18.95
CA PHE A 512 3.84 8.70 19.17
C PHE A 512 3.09 8.58 17.85
N VAL A 513 3.11 9.62 17.01
CA VAL A 513 2.48 9.56 15.68
C VAL A 513 3.07 8.43 14.85
N ALA A 514 4.40 8.34 14.78
CA ALA A 514 5.07 7.22 14.12
C ALA A 514 4.68 5.86 14.72
N GLY A 515 4.58 5.76 16.05
CA GLY A 515 4.16 4.54 16.74
C GLY A 515 2.74 4.12 16.37
N VAL A 516 1.80 5.06 16.31
CA VAL A 516 0.43 4.80 15.85
C VAL A 516 0.45 4.32 14.39
N SER A 517 1.20 4.97 13.51
CA SER A 517 1.36 4.53 12.11
C SER A 517 1.92 3.12 12.00
N ALA A 518 3.02 2.81 12.71
CA ALA A 518 3.64 1.49 12.65
C ALA A 518 2.74 0.39 13.23
N VAL A 519 2.08 0.65 14.36
CA VAL A 519 1.20 -0.33 15.01
C VAL A 519 -0.07 -0.57 14.20
N ALA A 520 -0.74 0.48 13.72
CA ALA A 520 -1.98 0.31 12.97
C ALA A 520 -1.74 -0.46 11.66
N LEU A 521 -0.65 -0.16 10.93
CA LEU A 521 -0.29 -0.91 9.72
C LEU A 521 0.16 -2.35 10.02
N ALA A 522 0.89 -2.57 11.13
CA ALA A 522 1.27 -3.93 11.54
C ALA A 522 0.06 -4.77 11.95
N VAL A 523 -0.86 -4.21 12.73
CA VAL A 523 -2.10 -4.89 13.15
C VAL A 523 -2.92 -5.24 11.93
N ASP A 524 -3.12 -4.28 11.02
CA ASP A 524 -3.89 -4.50 9.80
C ASP A 524 -3.35 -5.66 8.97
N VAL A 525 -2.05 -5.68 8.69
CA VAL A 525 -1.41 -6.77 7.92
C VAL A 525 -1.53 -8.12 8.62
N VAL A 526 -1.42 -8.16 9.95
CA VAL A 526 -1.61 -9.39 10.74
C VAL A 526 -3.07 -9.85 10.74
N THR A 527 -4.03 -8.93 10.63
CA THR A 527 -5.48 -9.24 10.59
C THR A 527 -6.03 -9.44 9.18
N GLY A 528 -5.17 -9.48 8.15
CA GLY A 528 -5.59 -9.74 6.76
C GLY A 528 -5.65 -8.52 5.84
N ALA A 529 -5.03 -7.40 6.21
CA ALA A 529 -4.90 -6.17 5.41
C ALA A 529 -6.23 -5.53 4.95
N THR A 530 -7.31 -5.74 5.70
CA THR A 530 -8.66 -5.29 5.34
C THR A 530 -8.78 -3.76 5.31
N MET A 531 -8.04 -3.04 6.15
CA MET A 531 -8.04 -1.57 6.20
C MET A 531 -7.41 -0.97 4.94
N GLN A 532 -6.53 -1.71 4.26
CA GLN A 532 -5.84 -1.23 3.04
C GLN A 532 -6.71 -1.33 1.79
N VAL A 533 -7.68 -2.26 1.74
CA VAL A 533 -8.54 -2.46 0.56
C VAL A 533 -9.46 -1.25 0.37
N SER A 534 -9.34 -0.64 -0.80
CA SER A 534 -10.03 0.60 -1.20
C SER A 534 -9.77 1.80 -0.26
N ALA A 535 -8.72 1.79 0.57
CA ALA A 535 -8.33 3.01 1.28
C ALA A 535 -7.71 4.04 0.31
N VAL A 536 -7.86 5.33 0.62
CA VAL A 536 -7.33 6.44 -0.21
C VAL A 536 -5.82 6.33 -0.45
N MET A 537 -5.07 5.92 0.58
CA MET A 537 -3.63 5.63 0.50
C MET A 537 -3.32 4.13 0.38
N GLY A 538 -4.35 3.29 0.34
CA GLY A 538 -4.24 1.84 0.25
C GLY A 538 -4.20 1.34 -1.18
N VAL A 539 -4.76 0.16 -1.37
CA VAL A 539 -4.86 -0.51 -2.67
C VAL A 539 -6.24 -0.29 -3.26
N SER A 540 -6.31 0.02 -4.54
CA SER A 540 -7.61 0.05 -5.23
C SER A 540 -8.03 -1.37 -5.58
N ALA A 541 -9.22 -1.77 -5.11
CA ALA A 541 -9.81 -3.05 -5.50
C ALA A 541 -9.98 -3.15 -7.03
N LEU A 542 -10.30 -2.03 -7.69
CA LEU A 542 -10.48 -1.95 -9.15
C LEU A 542 -9.18 -2.14 -9.95
N VAL A 543 -8.01 -1.96 -9.33
CA VAL A 543 -6.71 -2.15 -10.00
C VAL A 543 -6.20 -3.58 -9.81
N GLY A 544 -6.68 -4.29 -8.78
CA GLY A 544 -6.32 -5.69 -8.53
C GLY A 544 -4.83 -5.96 -8.40
N ALA A 545 -4.02 -4.97 -8.00
CA ALA A 545 -2.56 -5.12 -7.98
C ALA A 545 -2.06 -5.89 -6.74
N ARG A 546 -2.73 -5.73 -5.59
CA ARG A 546 -2.39 -6.40 -4.32
C ARG A 546 -3.58 -6.28 -3.37
N PHE A 547 -4.01 -7.39 -2.75
CA PHE A 547 -5.14 -7.42 -1.80
C PHE A 547 -4.71 -7.73 -0.36
N TYR A 548 -3.48 -8.21 -0.16
CA TYR A 548 -2.94 -8.57 1.15
C TYR A 548 -1.46 -8.20 1.28
N GLY A 549 -0.93 -8.23 2.51
CA GLY A 549 0.44 -7.79 2.82
C GLY A 549 0.61 -6.28 2.81
N MET A 550 1.86 -5.83 2.92
CA MET A 550 2.20 -4.41 2.78
C MET A 550 2.32 -4.06 1.30
N ASN A 551 1.55 -3.09 0.83
CA ASN A 551 1.75 -2.46 -0.47
C ASN A 551 2.88 -1.41 -0.40
N ASN A 552 3.31 -0.86 -1.54
CA ASN A 552 4.41 0.12 -1.58
C ASN A 552 4.18 1.36 -0.68
N THR A 553 2.93 1.83 -0.58
CA THR A 553 2.54 2.96 0.26
C THR A 553 2.62 2.60 1.75
N SER A 554 1.99 1.50 2.16
CA SER A 554 2.01 1.05 3.56
C SER A 554 3.40 0.61 4.00
N PHE A 555 4.17 -0.05 3.13
CA PHE A 555 5.59 -0.37 3.35
C PHE A 555 6.42 0.89 3.64
N ALA A 556 6.30 1.93 2.81
CA ALA A 556 7.06 3.17 2.99
C ALA A 556 6.73 3.86 4.33
N LEU A 557 5.44 3.96 4.65
CA LEU A 557 4.96 4.54 5.90
C LEU A 557 5.41 3.71 7.11
N PHE A 558 5.20 2.39 7.08
CA PHE A 558 5.58 1.45 8.14
C PHE A 558 7.09 1.49 8.40
N THR A 559 7.90 1.48 7.34
CA THR A 559 9.36 1.53 7.41
C THR A 559 9.85 2.81 8.10
N VAL A 560 9.40 3.98 7.63
CA VAL A 560 9.81 5.26 8.22
C VAL A 560 9.30 5.41 9.65
N ALA A 561 8.04 5.04 9.90
CA ALA A 561 7.44 5.05 11.22
C ALA A 561 8.23 4.20 12.22
N THR A 562 8.53 2.95 11.87
CA THR A 562 9.25 2.01 12.72
C THR A 562 10.68 2.48 12.99
N LEU A 563 11.37 3.04 12.00
CA LEU A 563 12.71 3.62 12.19
C LEU A 563 12.68 4.85 13.11
N ILE A 564 11.67 5.73 13.01
CA ILE A 564 11.51 6.88 13.93
C ILE A 564 11.27 6.41 15.36
N VAL A 565 10.41 5.42 15.57
CA VAL A 565 10.20 4.80 16.89
C VAL A 565 11.51 4.23 17.42
N THR A 566 12.24 3.50 16.58
CA THR A 566 13.52 2.89 16.93
C THR A 566 14.57 3.92 17.34
N ILE A 567 14.63 5.08 16.67
CA ILE A 567 15.50 6.20 17.07
C ILE A 567 15.23 6.58 18.53
N VAL A 568 13.96 6.78 18.90
CA VAL A 568 13.58 7.23 20.25
C VAL A 568 13.81 6.16 21.31
N VAL A 569 13.55 4.90 20.99
CA VAL A 569 13.75 3.76 21.90
C VAL A 569 15.25 3.49 22.14
N ALA A 570 16.08 3.54 21.09
CA ALA A 570 17.51 3.27 21.20
C ALA A 570 18.29 4.42 21.84
N ASN A 571 17.82 5.68 21.70
CA ASN A 571 18.51 6.87 22.19
C ASN A 571 18.90 6.82 23.69
N PRO A 572 17.99 6.55 24.65
CA PRO A 572 18.35 6.48 26.07
C PRO A 572 19.32 5.34 26.41
N LEU A 573 19.28 4.23 25.65
CA LEU A 573 20.20 3.12 25.84
C LEU A 573 21.62 3.50 25.46
N VAL A 574 21.80 4.27 24.38
CA VAL A 574 23.11 4.77 23.99
C VAL A 574 23.62 5.85 24.94
N LEU A 575 22.75 6.76 25.39
CA LEU A 575 23.10 7.79 26.38
C LEU A 575 23.53 7.17 27.73
N SER A 576 22.94 6.03 28.12
CA SER A 576 23.33 5.28 29.31
C SER A 576 24.55 4.37 29.12
N GLY A 577 25.22 4.43 27.96
CA GLY A 577 26.39 3.62 27.64
C GLY A 577 26.09 2.16 27.26
N ARG A 578 24.82 1.75 27.22
CA ARG A 578 24.37 0.37 26.92
C ARG A 578 24.26 0.11 25.42
N ARG A 579 25.31 0.39 24.65
CA ARG A 579 25.31 0.32 23.18
C ARG A 579 24.99 -1.07 22.62
N ARG A 580 25.45 -2.14 23.29
CA ARG A 580 25.13 -3.53 22.89
C ARG A 580 23.64 -3.82 23.01
N LEU A 581 23.02 -3.39 24.11
CA LEU A 581 21.57 -3.51 24.30
C LEU A 581 20.81 -2.67 23.27
N ALA A 582 21.26 -1.45 23.00
CA ALA A 582 20.67 -0.60 21.97
C ALA A 582 20.68 -1.28 20.59
N ALA A 583 21.82 -1.84 20.19
CA ALA A 583 21.94 -2.57 18.93
C ALA A 583 21.08 -3.84 18.89
N GLY A 584 21.01 -4.59 20.00
CA GLY A 584 20.11 -5.74 20.12
C GLY A 584 18.64 -5.37 19.95
N VAL A 585 18.20 -4.26 20.56
CA VAL A 585 16.83 -3.73 20.39
C VAL A 585 16.57 -3.28 18.95
N VAL A 586 17.52 -2.59 18.32
CA VAL A 586 17.42 -2.18 16.91
C VAL A 586 17.26 -3.40 16.00
N LEU A 587 18.10 -4.43 16.18
CA LEU A 587 18.00 -5.67 15.39
C LEU A 587 16.68 -6.40 15.64
N LEU A 588 16.22 -6.49 16.89
CA LEU A 588 14.96 -7.15 17.21
C LEU A 588 13.77 -6.46 16.53
N ILE A 589 13.69 -5.13 16.61
CA ILE A 589 12.62 -4.37 15.94
C ILE A 589 12.72 -4.56 14.42
N GLY A 590 13.93 -4.53 13.85
CA GLY A 590 14.15 -4.74 12.43
C GLY A 590 13.76 -6.13 11.93
N LEU A 591 14.05 -7.17 12.71
CA LEU A 591 13.66 -8.55 12.40
C LEU A 591 12.14 -8.71 12.47
N VAL A 592 11.48 -8.13 13.47
CA VAL A 592 10.00 -8.14 13.56
C VAL A 592 9.39 -7.38 12.38
N ALA A 593 9.93 -6.21 12.03
CA ALA A 593 9.46 -5.43 10.90
C ALA A 593 9.62 -6.20 9.57
N ALA A 594 10.77 -6.82 9.32
CA ALA A 594 11.01 -7.63 8.13
C ALA A 594 10.14 -8.89 8.10
N ALA A 595 9.82 -9.49 9.26
CA ALA A 595 8.91 -10.62 9.33
C ALA A 595 7.46 -10.21 9.05
N LEU A 596 6.99 -9.07 9.56
CA LEU A 596 5.64 -8.57 9.27
C LEU A 596 5.44 -8.25 7.79
N ASP A 597 6.49 -7.78 7.13
CA ASP A 597 6.49 -7.36 5.72
C ASP A 597 6.77 -8.50 4.73
N GLY A 598 7.59 -9.48 5.11
CA GLY A 598 8.04 -10.55 4.23
C GLY A 598 7.52 -11.96 4.55
N ALA A 599 6.88 -12.19 5.70
CA ALA A 599 6.39 -13.52 6.03
C ALA A 599 5.22 -13.88 5.13
N PRO A 600 5.23 -15.05 4.47
CA PRO A 600 4.20 -15.35 3.49
C PRO A 600 2.83 -15.71 4.13
N ALA A 601 2.74 -15.74 5.46
CA ALA A 601 1.47 -15.75 6.19
C ALA A 601 0.73 -14.40 6.08
N PHE A 602 1.44 -13.28 6.15
CA PHE A 602 0.86 -11.93 6.15
C PHE A 602 0.87 -11.30 4.75
N GLY A 603 1.72 -11.82 3.86
CA GLY A 603 1.97 -11.31 2.52
C GLY A 603 3.46 -11.10 2.35
N ALA A 604 4.04 -11.63 1.27
CA ALA A 604 5.47 -11.52 1.04
C ALA A 604 5.73 -10.37 0.06
N ASP A 605 6.01 -9.17 0.59
CA ASP A 605 6.55 -8.11 -0.25
C ASP A 605 7.96 -8.47 -0.69
N PHE A 606 8.23 -8.38 -1.99
CA PHE A 606 9.52 -8.79 -2.53
C PHE A 606 10.63 -7.80 -2.14
N GLY A 607 10.35 -6.50 -2.24
CA GLY A 607 11.35 -5.45 -2.07
C GLY A 607 11.56 -5.00 -0.63
N GLY A 608 10.56 -5.19 0.23
CA GLY A 608 10.59 -4.69 1.60
C GLY A 608 11.57 -5.39 2.56
N PRO A 609 11.66 -6.73 2.62
CA PRO A 609 12.57 -7.43 3.55
C PRO A 609 14.05 -7.12 3.32
N PRO A 610 14.59 -7.12 2.07
CA PRO A 610 15.96 -6.69 1.83
C PRO A 610 16.23 -5.26 2.31
N ALA A 611 15.29 -4.34 2.08
CA ALA A 611 15.40 -2.94 2.46
C ALA A 611 15.40 -2.76 3.99
N LEU A 612 14.47 -3.41 4.69
CA LEU A 612 14.36 -3.37 6.15
C LEU A 612 15.59 -4.00 6.80
N LEU A 613 15.98 -5.21 6.40
CA LEU A 613 17.13 -5.91 6.98
C LEU A 613 18.43 -5.13 6.75
N ALA A 614 18.63 -4.56 5.57
CA ALA A 614 19.81 -3.73 5.29
C ALA A 614 19.82 -2.46 6.16
N ALA A 615 18.69 -1.76 6.27
CA ALA A 615 18.58 -0.53 7.05
C ALA A 615 18.79 -0.76 8.55
N PHE A 616 18.10 -1.76 9.13
CA PHE A 616 18.22 -2.08 10.56
C PHE A 616 19.56 -2.72 10.91
N GLY A 617 20.14 -3.54 10.02
CA GLY A 617 21.50 -4.05 10.17
C GLY A 617 22.53 -2.92 10.23
N MET A 618 22.40 -1.94 9.33
CA MET A 618 23.26 -0.75 9.33
C MET A 618 23.05 0.10 10.59
N PHE A 619 21.79 0.29 10.99
CA PHE A 619 21.45 1.06 12.18
C PHE A 619 22.03 0.41 13.44
N ALA A 620 21.98 -0.92 13.56
CA ALA A 620 22.56 -1.65 14.68
C ALA A 620 24.08 -1.47 14.78
N LEU A 621 24.81 -1.53 13.65
CA LEU A 621 26.25 -1.25 13.61
C LEU A 621 26.57 0.17 14.09
N LEU A 622 25.78 1.15 13.64
CA LEU A 622 25.95 2.54 14.06
C LEU A 622 25.59 2.74 15.54
N ALA A 623 24.59 2.03 16.07
CA ALA A 623 24.24 2.02 17.49
C ALA A 623 25.36 1.44 18.37
N LEU A 624 26.10 0.44 17.86
CA LEU A 624 27.31 -0.07 18.50
C LEU A 624 28.48 0.94 18.51
N GLY A 625 28.42 1.99 17.69
CA GLY A 625 29.50 2.94 17.47
C GLY A 625 30.57 2.40 16.51
N VAL A 626 30.23 1.39 15.70
CA VAL A 626 31.11 0.81 14.69
C VAL A 626 31.19 1.76 13.49
N ARG A 627 32.40 2.09 13.03
CA ARG A 627 32.58 2.91 11.82
C ARG A 627 32.10 2.13 10.59
N LEU A 628 31.26 2.76 9.79
CA LEU A 628 30.79 2.20 8.53
C LEU A 628 31.92 2.21 7.50
N THR A 629 32.40 1.03 7.13
CA THR A 629 33.31 0.83 5.99
C THR A 629 32.53 0.18 4.86
N TRP A 630 32.90 0.42 3.59
CA TRP A 630 32.21 -0.19 2.44
C TRP A 630 32.08 -1.72 2.57
N ARG A 631 33.09 -2.42 3.13
CA ARG A 631 33.05 -3.88 3.38
C ARG A 631 31.95 -4.31 4.35
N ARG A 632 31.73 -3.52 5.41
CA ARG A 632 30.69 -3.78 6.42
C ARG A 632 29.31 -3.48 5.85
N ALA A 633 29.20 -2.39 5.08
CA ALA A 633 27.96 -2.07 4.37
C ALA A 633 27.60 -3.18 3.38
N LEU A 634 28.55 -3.62 2.57
CA LEU A 634 28.38 -4.75 1.65
C LEU A 634 28.01 -6.04 2.39
N GLY A 635 28.68 -6.36 3.51
CA GLY A 635 28.35 -7.54 4.31
C GLY A 635 26.92 -7.52 4.85
N VAL A 636 26.42 -6.36 5.28
CA VAL A 636 25.01 -6.20 5.71
C VAL A 636 24.05 -6.41 4.54
N VAL A 637 24.35 -5.83 3.38
CA VAL A 637 23.51 -5.99 2.18
C VAL A 637 23.48 -7.44 1.70
N VAL A 638 24.63 -8.12 1.68
CA VAL A 638 24.71 -9.54 1.32
C VAL A 638 23.91 -10.39 2.31
N LEU A 639 24.04 -10.14 3.62
CA LEU A 639 23.28 -10.88 4.63
C LEU A 639 21.77 -10.64 4.49
N ALA A 640 21.35 -9.40 4.21
CA ALA A 640 19.96 -9.07 3.95
C ALA A 640 19.43 -9.79 2.69
N GLY A 641 20.22 -9.84 1.63
CA GLY A 641 19.89 -10.58 0.41
C GLY A 641 19.75 -12.09 0.67
N LEU A 642 20.70 -12.70 1.38
CA LEU A 642 20.64 -14.12 1.76
C LEU A 642 19.42 -14.44 2.62
N ALA A 643 19.09 -13.59 3.59
CA ALA A 643 17.89 -13.75 4.40
C ALA A 643 16.61 -13.64 3.57
N SER A 644 16.59 -12.77 2.56
CA SER A 644 15.44 -12.62 1.65
C SER A 644 15.29 -13.82 0.71
N VAL A 645 16.39 -14.40 0.23
CA VAL A 645 16.40 -15.67 -0.52
C VAL A 645 15.90 -16.81 0.36
N LEU A 646 16.26 -16.84 1.64
CA LEU A 646 15.74 -17.84 2.57
C LEU A 646 14.23 -17.71 2.77
N LEU A 647 13.69 -16.50 2.88
CA LEU A 647 12.24 -16.27 2.93
C LEU A 647 11.55 -16.77 1.65
N ALA A 648 12.15 -16.52 0.49
CA ALA A 648 11.63 -17.00 -0.79
C ALA A 648 11.63 -18.52 -0.90
N PHE A 649 12.69 -19.16 -0.41
CA PHE A 649 12.78 -20.61 -0.33
C PHE A 649 11.71 -21.20 0.61
N VAL A 650 11.50 -20.60 1.78
CA VAL A 650 10.44 -21.05 2.72
C VAL A 650 9.05 -20.91 2.11
N ASP A 651 8.80 -19.87 1.31
CA ASP A 651 7.54 -19.72 0.59
C ASP A 651 7.38 -20.76 -0.53
N TRP A 652 8.46 -21.05 -1.26
CA TRP A 652 8.47 -22.04 -2.34
C TRP A 652 8.17 -23.47 -1.87
N LEU A 653 8.46 -23.81 -0.60
CA LEU A 653 8.11 -25.11 0.00
C LEU A 653 6.60 -25.33 0.15
N ARG A 654 5.76 -24.30 -0.03
CA ARG A 654 4.30 -24.41 0.01
C ARG A 654 3.75 -25.08 -1.26
N PRO A 655 2.52 -25.64 -1.19
CA PRO A 655 1.80 -26.11 -2.38
C PRO A 655 1.74 -25.02 -3.46
N PRO A 656 1.83 -25.35 -4.76
CA PRO A 656 1.84 -24.38 -5.85
C PRO A 656 0.72 -23.33 -5.78
N ALA A 657 -0.50 -23.75 -5.42
CA ALA A 657 -1.68 -22.88 -5.27
C ALA A 657 -1.58 -21.87 -4.11
N ASP A 658 -0.72 -22.11 -3.12
CA ASP A 658 -0.58 -21.29 -1.91
C ASP A 658 0.68 -20.41 -1.91
N ARG A 659 1.55 -20.58 -2.92
CA ARG A 659 2.80 -19.82 -3.04
C ARG A 659 2.50 -18.35 -3.29
N THR A 660 3.16 -17.47 -2.53
CA THR A 660 3.10 -16.04 -2.85
C THR A 660 3.94 -15.72 -4.09
N HIS A 661 3.93 -14.45 -4.51
CA HIS A 661 4.83 -13.97 -5.58
C HIS A 661 6.30 -14.29 -5.32
N LEU A 662 6.72 -14.36 -4.05
CA LEU A 662 8.10 -14.64 -3.70
C LEU A 662 8.49 -16.11 -3.98
N GLY A 663 7.62 -17.07 -3.64
CA GLY A 663 7.81 -18.49 -3.92
C GLY A 663 7.67 -18.82 -5.41
N ARG A 664 6.74 -18.16 -6.11
CA ARG A 664 6.64 -18.24 -7.58
C ARG A 664 7.88 -17.68 -8.28
N PHE A 665 8.40 -16.55 -7.82
CA PHE A 665 9.66 -16.01 -8.32
C PHE A 665 10.83 -16.97 -8.07
N PHE A 666 10.89 -17.60 -6.90
CA PHE A 666 11.93 -18.60 -6.63
C PHE A 666 11.88 -19.76 -7.64
N GLN A 667 10.67 -20.21 -8.00
CA GLN A 667 10.48 -21.19 -9.08
C GLN A 667 11.01 -20.66 -10.42
N THR A 668 10.63 -19.45 -10.84
CA THR A 668 11.14 -18.82 -12.08
C THR A 668 12.67 -18.73 -12.11
N VAL A 669 13.33 -18.51 -10.97
CA VAL A 669 14.79 -18.50 -10.88
C VAL A 669 15.38 -19.88 -11.11
N LEU A 670 14.76 -20.95 -10.56
CA LEU A 670 15.17 -22.33 -10.83
C LEU A 670 15.01 -22.70 -12.31
N ASP A 671 13.97 -22.15 -12.94
CA ASP A 671 13.66 -22.39 -14.36
C ASP A 671 14.53 -21.54 -15.32
N GLY A 672 15.42 -20.69 -14.78
CA GLY A 672 16.37 -19.88 -15.56
C GLY A 672 15.88 -18.49 -15.97
N GLY A 673 14.67 -18.09 -15.56
CA GLY A 673 14.03 -16.81 -15.93
C GLY A 673 14.51 -15.57 -15.15
N LEU A 674 15.53 -15.68 -14.30
CA LEU A 674 15.98 -14.58 -13.44
C LEU A 674 16.34 -13.30 -14.23
N TRP A 675 17.04 -13.45 -15.35
CA TRP A 675 17.52 -12.30 -16.13
C TRP A 675 16.38 -11.53 -16.79
N GLU A 676 15.41 -12.25 -17.32
CA GLU A 676 14.21 -11.68 -17.93
C GLU A 676 13.39 -10.87 -16.93
N VAL A 677 13.20 -11.40 -15.72
CA VAL A 677 12.51 -10.67 -14.63
C VAL A 677 13.26 -9.39 -14.24
N ILE A 678 14.59 -9.45 -14.13
CA ILE A 678 15.41 -8.27 -13.80
C ILE A 678 15.30 -7.21 -14.91
N TRP A 679 15.44 -7.62 -16.16
CA TRP A 679 15.37 -6.71 -17.30
C TRP A 679 13.99 -6.06 -17.41
N ARG A 680 12.92 -6.86 -17.28
CA ARG A 680 11.54 -6.38 -17.27
C ARG A 680 11.26 -5.38 -16.15
N LYS A 681 11.70 -5.66 -14.92
CA LYS A 681 11.56 -4.72 -13.78
C LYS A 681 12.35 -3.43 -13.98
N LEU A 682 13.53 -3.52 -14.59
CA LEU A 682 14.34 -2.35 -14.92
C LEU A 682 13.66 -1.50 -16.00
N ASP A 683 13.18 -2.13 -17.06
CA ASP A 683 12.44 -1.46 -18.14
C ASP A 683 11.16 -0.80 -17.63
N GLN A 684 10.39 -1.47 -16.77
CA GLN A 684 9.22 -0.89 -16.10
C GLN A 684 9.58 0.35 -15.26
N ASN A 685 10.67 0.30 -14.48
CA ASN A 685 11.11 1.47 -13.73
C ASN A 685 11.54 2.63 -14.67
N ILE A 686 12.23 2.32 -15.77
CA ILE A 686 12.65 3.31 -16.77
C ILE A 686 11.42 3.91 -17.48
N SER A 687 10.49 3.08 -17.94
CA SER A 687 9.28 3.51 -18.63
C SER A 687 8.33 4.29 -17.72
N ILE A 688 8.24 3.99 -16.42
CA ILE A 688 7.52 4.83 -15.46
C ILE A 688 8.18 6.21 -15.34
N VAL A 689 9.52 6.24 -15.27
CA VAL A 689 10.27 7.50 -15.17
C VAL A 689 10.10 8.36 -16.43
N PHE A 690 10.17 7.78 -17.61
CA PHE A 690 10.18 8.54 -18.88
C PHE A 690 8.82 8.62 -19.59
N GLY A 691 7.90 7.70 -19.29
CA GLY A 691 6.59 7.56 -19.93
C GLY A 691 5.48 8.39 -19.28
N ASN A 692 5.42 8.48 -17.94
CA ASN A 692 4.39 9.25 -17.24
C ASN A 692 4.90 10.65 -16.82
N ARG A 693 5.21 11.46 -17.84
CA ARG A 693 5.95 12.73 -17.74
C ARG A 693 5.46 13.69 -16.63
N PRO A 694 4.16 13.99 -16.44
CA PRO A 694 3.75 14.99 -15.45
C PRO A 694 3.94 14.50 -14.00
N LEU A 695 3.64 13.24 -13.70
CA LEU A 695 3.74 12.69 -12.34
C LEU A 695 5.20 12.41 -11.96
N THR A 696 6.02 11.91 -12.89
CA THR A 696 7.45 11.69 -12.61
C THR A 696 8.18 13.02 -12.47
N ILE A 697 7.88 14.03 -13.30
CA ILE A 697 8.45 15.37 -13.13
C ILE A 697 8.02 15.96 -11.78
N LEU A 698 6.76 15.81 -11.37
CA LEU A 698 6.29 16.29 -10.07
C LEU A 698 6.99 15.56 -8.91
N ALA A 699 7.15 14.24 -8.99
CA ALA A 699 7.82 13.44 -7.97
C ALA A 699 9.32 13.75 -7.89
N ILE A 700 10.02 13.84 -9.01
CA ILE A 700 11.45 14.23 -9.09
C ILE A 700 11.61 15.66 -8.60
N CYS A 701 10.80 16.62 -9.06
CA CYS A 701 10.83 17.99 -8.58
C CYS A 701 10.50 18.06 -7.09
N GLY A 702 9.58 17.25 -6.59
CA GLY A 702 9.25 17.14 -5.17
C GLY A 702 10.43 16.64 -4.36
N VAL A 703 11.04 15.50 -4.74
CA VAL A 703 12.23 14.93 -4.08
C VAL A 703 13.42 15.87 -4.17
N LEU A 704 13.72 16.45 -5.33
CA LEU A 704 14.79 17.43 -5.51
C LEU A 704 14.52 18.69 -4.70
N THR A 705 13.28 19.17 -4.66
CA THR A 705 12.89 20.29 -3.81
C THR A 705 13.15 19.93 -2.37
N VAL A 706 12.70 18.77 -1.87
CA VAL A 706 12.98 18.32 -0.50
C VAL A 706 14.48 18.24 -0.25
N VAL A 707 15.25 17.59 -1.11
CA VAL A 707 16.70 17.43 -0.96
C VAL A 707 17.40 18.78 -0.98
N TYR A 708 17.10 19.69 -1.92
CA TYR A 708 17.73 21.00 -1.99
C TYR A 708 17.25 21.97 -0.90
N VAL A 709 15.98 21.91 -0.51
CA VAL A 709 15.35 22.75 0.51
C VAL A 709 15.71 22.29 1.93
N LEU A 710 15.95 20.99 2.17
CA LEU A 710 16.46 20.49 3.46
C LEU A 710 17.99 20.44 3.52
N ALA A 711 18.67 19.84 2.53
CA ALA A 711 20.08 19.51 2.66
C ALA A 711 20.98 20.74 2.68
N ARG A 712 20.70 21.78 1.87
CA ARG A 712 21.50 23.01 1.88
C ARG A 712 21.38 23.77 3.21
N PRO A 713 20.17 24.10 3.70
CA PRO A 713 19.99 24.82 4.96
C PRO A 713 20.41 24.02 6.19
N ILE A 714 20.14 22.71 6.25
CA ILE A 714 20.58 21.85 7.35
C ILE A 714 22.10 21.74 7.36
N ARG A 715 22.74 21.52 6.20
CA ARG A 715 24.20 21.46 6.11
C ARG A 715 24.84 22.78 6.53
N THR A 716 24.33 23.92 6.07
CA THR A 716 24.84 25.25 6.50
C THR A 716 24.56 25.55 7.97
N ALA A 717 23.41 25.15 8.51
CA ALA A 717 23.07 25.34 9.92
C ALA A 717 23.90 24.43 10.85
N LEU A 718 24.23 23.20 10.42
CA LEU A 718 25.09 22.27 11.15
C LEU A 718 26.57 22.69 11.16
N THR A 719 27.04 23.36 10.11
CA THR A 719 28.44 23.81 9.99
C THR A 719 28.67 25.22 10.54
N SER A 720 27.62 25.97 10.90
CA SER A 720 27.76 27.34 11.39
C SER A 720 28.09 27.38 12.90
N PRO A 721 29.22 27.98 13.33
CA PRO A 721 29.69 27.96 14.72
C PRO A 721 28.75 28.59 15.77
N ARG A 722 27.69 29.30 15.35
CA ARG A 722 26.71 29.95 16.24
C ARG A 722 25.24 29.64 15.89
N GLY A 723 24.97 28.53 15.19
CA GLY A 723 23.61 28.12 14.82
C GLY A 723 23.00 28.82 13.59
N GLY A 724 23.76 29.71 12.93
CA GLY A 724 23.37 30.35 11.66
C GLY A 724 22.10 31.21 11.72
N GLU A 725 21.42 31.36 10.57
CA GLU A 725 20.18 32.18 10.44
C GLU A 725 19.00 31.68 11.29
N PHE A 726 19.09 30.46 11.84
CA PHE A 726 18.07 29.81 12.66
C PHE A 726 18.38 29.84 14.17
N ALA A 727 19.54 30.38 14.58
CA ALA A 727 19.94 30.45 15.99
C ALA A 727 18.91 31.15 16.88
N TRP A 728 18.16 32.10 16.31
CA TRP A 728 17.09 32.81 17.03
C TRP A 728 15.92 31.90 17.43
N LEU A 729 15.72 30.75 16.77
CA LEU A 729 14.70 29.75 17.09
C LEU A 729 15.16 28.77 18.17
N SER A 730 16.45 28.47 18.25
CA SER A 730 17.08 27.60 19.25
C SER A 730 17.67 28.35 20.46
N ALA A 731 17.20 29.57 20.73
CA ALA A 731 17.69 30.40 21.83
C ALA A 731 19.22 30.64 21.81
N GLY A 732 19.81 30.75 20.62
CA GLY A 732 21.25 30.96 20.41
C GLY A 732 22.08 29.68 20.35
N ASN A 733 21.48 28.52 20.65
CA ASN A 733 22.18 27.24 20.66
C ASN A 733 22.38 26.69 19.25
N PRO A 734 23.58 26.21 18.87
CA PRO A 734 23.76 25.56 17.58
C PRO A 734 22.98 24.23 17.53
N ILE A 735 22.35 23.95 16.39
CA ILE A 735 21.59 22.70 16.15
C ILE A 735 22.48 21.45 16.28
N SER A 736 23.80 21.60 16.18
CA SER A 736 24.77 20.54 16.46
C SER A 736 24.67 19.97 17.88
N LEU A 737 24.17 20.75 18.87
CA LEU A 737 23.90 20.27 20.24
C LEU A 737 22.82 19.19 20.28
N MET A 738 21.89 19.18 19.33
CA MET A 738 20.91 18.11 19.19
C MET A 738 21.60 16.75 18.97
N GLY A 739 22.77 16.73 18.32
CA GLY A 739 23.57 15.51 18.17
C GLY A 739 24.12 14.96 19.49
N ARG A 740 24.21 15.79 20.54
CA ARG A 740 24.59 15.37 21.91
C ARG A 740 23.38 14.79 22.66
N ASP A 741 22.23 15.43 22.56
CA ASP A 741 21.00 15.01 23.24
C ASP A 741 20.35 13.80 22.54
N ALA A 742 20.63 13.63 21.25
CA ALA A 742 20.05 12.62 20.38
C ALA A 742 21.11 11.89 19.54
N PRO A 743 22.04 11.14 20.15
CA PRO A 743 23.08 10.43 19.41
C PRO A 743 22.53 9.46 18.34
N MET A 744 21.31 8.92 18.52
CA MET A 744 20.69 7.99 17.56
C MET A 744 19.99 8.67 16.37
N LEU A 745 19.82 10.00 16.37
CA LEU A 745 19.13 10.70 15.28
C LEU A 745 19.87 10.54 13.94
N LYS A 746 21.17 10.83 13.89
CA LYS A 746 21.96 10.72 12.64
C LYS A 746 22.00 9.27 12.12
N PRO A 747 22.33 8.25 12.95
CA PRO A 747 22.24 6.85 12.54
C PRO A 747 20.87 6.46 11.98
N GLY A 748 19.79 6.88 12.64
CA GLY A 748 18.44 6.56 12.17
C GLY A 748 18.09 7.25 10.86
N LEU A 749 18.51 8.50 10.63
CA LEU A 749 18.34 9.17 9.34
C LEU A 749 19.09 8.44 8.21
N VAL A 750 20.30 7.94 8.49
CA VAL A 750 21.03 7.10 7.53
C VAL A 750 20.25 5.81 7.25
N ALA A 751 19.70 5.16 8.28
CA ALA A 751 18.89 3.96 8.13
C ALA A 751 17.63 4.22 7.30
N ILE A 752 16.91 5.33 7.52
CA ILE A 752 15.75 5.74 6.72
C ILE A 752 16.15 5.94 5.26
N ALA A 753 17.25 6.65 5.00
CA ALA A 753 17.74 6.86 3.64
C ALA A 753 18.13 5.55 2.95
N VAL A 754 18.74 4.61 3.67
CA VAL A 754 19.05 3.27 3.15
C VAL A 754 17.78 2.49 2.85
N ALA A 755 16.81 2.47 3.77
CA ALA A 755 15.56 1.73 3.58
C ALA A 755 14.77 2.26 2.37
N LEU A 756 14.59 3.57 2.28
CA LEU A 756 13.88 4.20 1.16
C LEU A 756 14.65 4.06 -0.15
N GLY A 757 15.99 4.15 -0.13
CA GLY A 757 16.82 4.00 -1.33
C GLY A 757 16.84 2.56 -1.87
N VAL A 758 16.97 1.58 -0.98
CA VAL A 758 16.89 0.15 -1.37
C VAL A 758 15.47 -0.22 -1.79
N GLY A 759 14.45 0.22 -1.04
CA GLY A 759 13.05 0.02 -1.41
C GLY A 759 12.69 0.65 -2.75
N MET A 760 13.21 1.86 -3.04
CA MET A 760 13.06 2.50 -4.35
C MET A 760 13.73 1.70 -5.49
N ALA A 761 14.87 1.06 -5.23
CA ALA A 761 15.59 0.34 -6.28
C ALA A 761 14.97 -1.01 -6.65
N ILE A 762 14.28 -1.67 -5.70
CA ILE A 762 13.79 -3.05 -5.87
C ILE A 762 12.33 -3.11 -6.31
N ASN A 763 11.50 -2.13 -5.94
CA ASN A 763 10.06 -2.17 -6.17
C ASN A 763 9.65 -1.52 -7.50
N ASP A 764 8.53 -1.98 -8.06
CA ASP A 764 8.04 -1.56 -9.39
C ASP A 764 7.56 -0.10 -9.43
N SER A 765 7.26 0.51 -8.27
CA SER A 765 6.91 1.94 -8.14
C SER A 765 7.87 2.66 -7.17
N GLY A 766 9.17 2.48 -7.40
CA GLY A 766 10.21 2.89 -6.45
C GLY A 766 10.19 4.37 -6.04
N ILE A 767 9.90 5.28 -6.97
CA ILE A 767 9.85 6.72 -6.68
C ILE A 767 8.73 7.07 -5.69
N ALA A 768 7.60 6.37 -5.75
CA ALA A 768 6.49 6.58 -4.84
C ALA A 768 6.88 6.24 -3.40
N ILE A 769 7.63 5.16 -3.18
CA ILE A 769 8.15 4.77 -1.86
C ILE A 769 8.96 5.90 -1.22
N ALA A 770 9.89 6.49 -1.99
CA ALA A 770 10.69 7.59 -1.49
C ALA A 770 9.84 8.83 -1.17
N ALA A 771 8.90 9.20 -2.05
CA ALA A 771 8.03 10.35 -1.86
C ALA A 771 7.12 10.20 -0.63
N ILE A 772 6.50 9.04 -0.45
CA ILE A 772 5.61 8.71 0.67
C ILE A 772 6.39 8.61 1.98
N GLY A 773 7.56 7.98 1.96
CA GLY A 773 8.45 7.93 3.12
C GLY A 773 8.86 9.32 3.58
N VAL A 774 9.15 10.22 2.64
CA VAL A 774 9.46 11.64 2.91
C VAL A 774 8.26 12.41 3.44
N SER A 775 7.05 12.17 2.91
CA SER A 775 5.83 12.86 3.35
C SER A 775 5.45 12.54 4.79
N LEU A 776 5.88 11.40 5.33
CA LEU A 776 5.77 11.08 6.75
C LEU A 776 7.00 11.55 7.54
N GLY A 777 8.20 11.20 7.06
CA GLY A 777 9.43 11.35 7.82
C GLY A 777 9.79 12.81 8.09
N VAL A 778 9.70 13.68 7.08
CA VAL A 778 10.15 15.07 7.23
C VAL A 778 9.25 15.88 8.17
N PRO A 779 7.91 15.85 8.07
CA PRO A 779 7.05 16.51 9.06
C PRO A 779 7.32 16.04 10.50
N LEU A 780 7.50 14.73 10.73
CA LEU A 780 7.79 14.22 12.06
C LEU A 780 9.17 14.66 12.58
N LEU A 781 10.18 14.77 11.71
CA LEU A 781 11.49 15.34 12.06
C LEU A 781 11.41 16.85 12.37
N ILE A 782 10.58 17.60 11.64
CA ILE A 782 10.28 19.01 11.94
C ILE A 782 9.60 19.12 13.30
N ALA A 783 8.60 18.27 13.61
CA ALA A 783 7.95 18.25 14.90
C ALA A 783 8.93 17.91 16.05
N ALA A 784 9.82 16.94 15.82
CA ALA A 784 10.85 16.51 16.77
C ALA A 784 11.87 17.63 17.06
N THR A 785 12.42 18.26 16.02
CA THR A 785 13.36 19.40 16.14
C THR A 785 12.70 20.59 16.83
N THR A 786 11.45 20.89 16.49
CA THR A 786 10.68 21.98 17.09
C THR A 786 10.40 21.72 18.58
N THR A 787 10.10 20.47 18.95
CA THR A 787 9.92 20.07 20.35
C THR A 787 11.22 20.23 21.15
N TRP A 788 12.36 19.84 20.58
CA TRP A 788 13.66 20.09 21.18
C TRP A 788 13.94 21.58 21.37
N MET A 789 13.70 22.41 20.34
CA MET A 789 13.90 23.87 20.45
C MET A 789 13.03 24.53 21.52
N LEU A 790 11.79 24.05 21.71
CA LEU A 790 10.94 24.50 22.81
C LEU A 790 11.51 24.10 24.16
N SER A 791 12.01 22.86 24.31
CA SER A 791 12.58 22.39 25.58
C SER A 791 13.83 23.16 26.03
N LEU A 792 14.63 23.67 25.10
CA LEU A 792 15.79 24.51 25.40
C LEU A 792 15.40 25.87 26.03
N ARG A 793 14.19 26.35 25.76
CA ARG A 793 13.71 27.65 26.23
C ARG A 793 13.04 27.60 27.59
N ASP A 794 12.64 26.41 28.03
CA ASP A 794 12.05 26.19 29.35
C ASP A 794 13.14 26.02 30.44
N LEU A 795 14.44 26.04 30.06
CA LEU A 795 15.56 26.07 31.00
C LEU A 795 15.68 27.48 31.64
N PRO A 796 15.88 27.58 32.97
CA PRO A 796 16.14 28.86 33.62
C PRO A 796 17.35 29.52 32.97
N PRO A 797 17.34 30.85 32.73
CA PRO A 797 18.54 31.53 32.29
C PRO A 797 19.61 31.30 33.35
N GLU A 798 20.69 30.60 33.00
CA GLU A 798 21.88 30.58 33.83
C GLU A 798 22.25 32.04 34.09
N THR A 799 22.29 32.42 35.36
CA THR A 799 22.86 33.67 35.82
C THR A 799 24.29 33.70 35.32
N VAL A 800 24.51 34.37 34.19
CA VAL A 800 25.85 34.81 33.79
C VAL A 800 26.27 35.79 34.88
N ALA A 801 26.93 35.27 35.90
CA ALA A 801 27.69 36.11 36.81
C ALA A 801 28.71 36.83 35.91
N PRO A 802 28.73 38.18 35.89
CA PRO A 802 29.79 38.88 35.19
C PRO A 802 31.10 38.42 35.82
N GLU A 803 32.01 37.89 35.00
CA GLU A 803 33.40 37.66 35.41
C GLU A 803 33.92 38.98 35.99
N ALA A 804 34.05 39.00 37.32
CA ALA A 804 34.74 40.05 38.03
C ALA A 804 36.18 40.02 37.57
N VAL A 805 36.56 41.02 36.75
CA VAL A 805 37.95 41.39 36.52
C VAL A 805 38.50 41.89 37.85
N ALA A 806 39.03 40.96 38.65
CA ALA A 806 39.80 41.26 39.84
C ALA A 806 41.26 41.45 39.43
N GLY A 807 41.68 42.71 39.41
CA GLY A 807 43.06 43.14 39.25
C GLY A 807 43.23 44.50 39.91
N THR A 808 43.23 44.51 41.24
CA THR A 808 43.51 45.66 42.09
C THR A 808 45.01 45.93 42.19
N ALA A 809 45.43 47.18 42.01
CA ALA A 809 46.59 47.78 42.67
C ALA A 809 46.34 49.29 42.85
N PRO A 810 46.89 49.93 43.91
CA PRO A 810 46.17 50.93 44.68
C PRO A 810 46.47 52.39 44.35
N GLU A 811 45.58 53.21 44.87
CA GLU A 811 45.49 54.67 44.94
C GLU A 811 46.77 55.35 45.49
N THR A 812 47.31 56.33 44.76
CA THR A 812 47.96 57.52 45.35
C THR A 812 47.65 58.74 44.48
N ALA A 813 46.96 59.71 45.07
CA ALA A 813 46.71 61.03 44.51
C ALA A 813 47.89 61.98 44.78
N ALA A 814 48.32 62.77 43.78
CA ALA A 814 48.83 64.14 43.95
C ALA A 814 49.15 64.83 42.60
N SER A 815 48.48 65.96 42.35
CA SER A 815 48.94 67.21 41.70
C SER A 815 49.76 67.19 40.37
N THR A 816 49.15 67.80 39.34
CA THR A 816 49.76 68.56 38.21
C THR A 816 50.60 69.77 38.72
N PRO A 817 51.35 70.57 37.90
CA PRO A 817 51.63 70.47 36.44
C PRO A 817 53.10 70.83 36.00
N ALA A 818 53.33 70.65 34.68
CA ALA A 818 54.21 71.45 33.78
C ALA A 818 55.73 71.53 34.05
N GLU A 819 56.55 71.09 33.08
CA GLU A 819 57.45 71.99 32.32
C GLU A 819 58.16 71.27 31.15
N SER A 820 58.41 72.09 30.15
CA SER A 820 59.23 72.05 28.93
C SER A 820 60.53 71.22 28.95
N ILE A 821 60.95 70.76 27.76
CA ILE A 821 62.17 71.18 27.02
C ILE A 821 62.51 70.14 25.94
N GLU A 822 62.20 70.50 24.69
CA GLU A 822 63.17 70.81 23.64
C GLU A 822 64.33 69.83 23.26
N THR A 823 64.22 69.37 21.99
CA THR A 823 65.22 69.47 20.90
C THR A 823 66.26 68.39 20.58
N THR A 824 66.37 68.21 19.25
CA THR A 824 67.53 67.89 18.39
C THR A 824 68.01 66.44 18.29
N ALA A 825 68.48 65.92 17.15
CA ALA A 825 68.45 66.29 15.72
C ALA A 825 69.27 65.20 14.96
N ALA A 826 69.09 65.18 13.63
CA ALA A 826 69.96 64.58 12.58
C ALA A 826 69.92 63.04 12.44
N GLY A 827 69.85 62.45 11.23
CA GLY A 827 69.80 62.98 9.86
C GLY A 827 70.16 61.87 8.85
N THR A 828 69.69 62.02 7.60
CA THR A 828 70.22 61.51 6.31
C THR A 828 70.22 59.98 6.08
N ASP A 829 69.90 59.42 4.91
CA ASP A 829 69.36 59.86 3.61
C ASP A 829 69.04 58.58 2.80
N ASP A 830 68.51 58.78 1.59
CA ASP A 830 68.42 57.88 0.42
C ASP A 830 67.13 57.08 0.14
N GLN A 831 66.43 57.64 -0.86
CA GLN A 831 65.45 57.10 -1.83
C GLN A 831 66.18 56.36 -3.00
N PRO A 832 65.53 55.96 -4.13
CA PRO A 832 64.11 55.93 -4.54
C PRO A 832 63.65 54.59 -5.21
N GLU A 833 62.44 54.66 -5.80
CA GLU A 833 61.83 53.82 -6.88
C GLU A 833 60.97 52.62 -6.41
N SER A 834 59.63 52.70 -6.40
CA SER A 834 58.65 52.80 -7.51
C SER A 834 58.51 51.54 -8.35
N ARG A 835 57.40 50.80 -8.21
CA ARG A 835 56.26 50.73 -9.15
C ARG A 835 55.35 49.53 -8.83
N ASP A 836 54.06 49.81 -9.04
CA ASP A 836 52.87 48.95 -9.19
C ASP A 836 52.26 48.25 -7.96
#